data_AF-A0A834HET1-F1
#
_entry.id   AF-A0A834HET1-F1
#
_cell.length_a   1.000
_cell.length_b   1.000
_cell.length_c   1.000
_cell.angle_alpha   90.00
_cell.angle_beta   90.00
_cell.angle_gamma   90.00
#
_symmetry.space_group_name_H-M   'P 1'
#
loop_
_entity.id
_entity.type
_entity.pdbx_description
1 polymer ?
#
loop_
_entity_poly.entity_id
_entity_poly.type
_entity_poly.pdbx_seq_one_letter_code
_entity_poly.pdbx_strand_id
1 'polypeptide(L)'
;MSICMYIFQLGGKGANLAEMASIGLSVPSGFTISTEACQEYQMNGKSLLPDGLWEEILEGLESVEKEMGASLGDPSKPLLLSVRSGAAGKKLSHHAAGEGFGEEDRGVQERDLILGLNLTVRKMLVMSMPGMMDTVLNLGLNDDVVAGLAVKSGERFAYDSYRRLLDMFGDVVMGIRHSSFEEKLEHLKNVRGVKHDTELTASDLKVLVGQYKNVYLETKGENFPSDPKKQLQLALKAVFDSWDSPRAIKYRSINHITGLKGTAVNIQCMVFGNMGNTSGTGVLFTRNPSTGEKKLYGEFLANAQGEDVVAGIRTPENLDAMKSYMPEAYKELVENCEILEGHYKDMMDIEFTVQESKLWMLQCRTGKRTGACAVKIAVDMVNEGLVDTRSAIKMVEPQHLDQLLHPQFDDSSAYKDKVIAKGLPASPGAAVGQVVFSADDAETWHAQGKSVILVRTETSPEDVGGMHAAAGILTARGGMTSHAAVVARGWGKCCIAGCAGIRVNDSDKVVVIGDKVIEEGEWISLNGSTGEVILGKQPLSPPALSGDLETFMSWADKLRQLKVMANADTPEDALTARNNGAEGIGLCRTEHMFFASDERIKAVRKMIMAVTSEQRKEALDVLLPFQRSDFEGIFRAMDGLPVTIRLLDPPLHEFLPEGDLQDIVSELTKEIGVTEDEVYSRIENLSEVNPMLGFRGCRLGISYPELTEMQVRAIFQAAVTLGKKGVIVLPEIMELQHQASIIRSVAKEVLAEMGSSLSYSIGTMIEVPRAALIADEIAKEAEFFSFGTNDLTQMTFGYSRDDVGKFLPIYLAKGILQRDPFEVLDQKGVGQLVKVATEKGRGARPSLKASFFVGICGEHGGEPSSIAFFAEAGLDYVSCSPFSQLMNSKLWMVKTASGLLGLFDVNPFAAGGRTGHYRPRGREIVAERHDSRRWEAGLKVELPEFHGGLTPEEFLDWIAAIEETMDFKEVPENRRVPLVATRFRGRASAWWQQVKLTRSRQGKEKITSWEKMKKKLRVAFLPHNYSRTLYQRLQNLRQNTRSVDDYTTEFYQLVARNDLAETDDQLISRYVGGLRQSFQYALNVLDLYSVSDTHQRAIQLEKQASHKPVTSWGGTSRTTTPTPAKPAALPPPAAPPINRATGGSGFRCFKCGELGHRAVECRKGEREGKALLLEYEEGKENPAGMYEHGPLYDAELSDENVEEIAGDIGTMLVGYA
;
A
#
# COMPACT_ATOMS: atom_id res chain seq x y z
N MET A 1 7.06 -28.67 -6.08
CA MET A 1 5.72 -28.21 -5.62
C MET A 1 5.65 -28.02 -4.10
N SER A 2 6.18 -28.95 -3.29
CA SER A 2 6.02 -28.95 -1.82
C SER A 2 6.58 -27.73 -1.07
N ILE A 3 7.78 -27.23 -1.40
CA ILE A 3 8.48 -26.16 -0.64
C ILE A 3 7.65 -24.88 -0.49
N CYS A 4 6.91 -24.46 -1.53
CA CYS A 4 6.04 -23.28 -1.47
C CYS A 4 4.92 -23.37 -0.42
N MET A 5 4.38 -24.57 -0.19
CA MET A 5 3.36 -24.77 0.84
C MET A 5 4.00 -24.65 2.23
N TYR A 6 5.19 -25.22 2.40
CA TYR A 6 5.93 -25.17 3.66
C TYR A 6 6.42 -23.77 4.03
N ILE A 7 6.87 -22.91 3.11
CA ILE A 7 7.27 -21.51 3.45
C ILE A 7 6.08 -20.69 3.99
N PHE A 8 4.86 -20.96 3.51
CA PHE A 8 3.66 -20.27 3.99
C PHE A 8 3.23 -20.77 5.39
N GLN A 9 3.34 -22.08 5.64
CA GLN A 9 2.92 -22.70 6.91
C GLN A 9 3.99 -22.66 8.02
N LEU A 10 5.26 -22.86 7.70
CA LEU A 10 6.40 -22.94 8.64
C LEU A 10 7.19 -21.62 8.74
N GLY A 11 6.83 -20.62 7.93
CA GLY A 11 7.62 -19.41 7.74
C GLY A 11 8.97 -19.69 7.07
N GLY A 12 9.67 -18.62 6.72
CA GLY A 12 10.93 -18.74 5.97
C GLY A 12 12.07 -19.43 6.74
N LYS A 13 12.15 -19.25 8.07
CA LYS A 13 13.17 -19.91 8.90
C LYS A 13 12.92 -21.41 9.03
N GLY A 14 11.68 -21.81 9.37
CA GLY A 14 11.33 -23.22 9.57
C GLY A 14 11.46 -24.03 8.28
N ALA A 15 11.04 -23.45 7.15
CA ALA A 15 11.23 -24.07 5.84
C ALA A 15 12.73 -24.28 5.50
N ASN A 16 13.60 -23.29 5.76
CA ASN A 16 15.03 -23.44 5.50
C ASN A 16 15.73 -24.40 6.48
N LEU A 17 15.31 -24.45 7.76
CA LEU A 17 15.78 -25.45 8.72
C LEU A 17 15.45 -26.88 8.26
N ALA A 18 14.20 -27.11 7.82
CA ALA A 18 13.77 -28.39 7.29
C ALA A 18 14.51 -28.77 6.00
N GLU A 19 14.70 -27.83 5.08
CA GLU A 19 15.45 -28.05 3.84
C GLU A 19 16.92 -28.40 4.13
N MET A 20 17.61 -27.65 4.99
CA MET A 20 19.01 -27.93 5.41
C MET A 20 19.16 -29.33 6.02
N ALA A 21 18.25 -29.73 6.90
CA ALA A 21 18.24 -31.07 7.48
C ALA A 21 18.00 -32.14 6.40
N SER A 22 17.09 -31.90 5.44
CA SER A 22 16.78 -32.84 4.36
C SER A 22 17.94 -33.08 3.38
N ILE A 23 18.82 -32.09 3.19
CA ILE A 23 20.03 -32.22 2.35
C ILE A 23 21.26 -32.72 3.14
N GLY A 24 21.08 -33.08 4.42
CA GLY A 24 22.10 -33.73 5.24
C GLY A 24 23.08 -32.82 5.95
N LEU A 25 22.79 -31.52 6.09
CA LEU A 25 23.63 -30.59 6.86
C LEU A 25 23.48 -30.82 8.37
N SER A 26 24.54 -30.53 9.13
CA SER A 26 24.60 -30.57 10.60
C SER A 26 23.67 -29.53 11.26
N VAL A 27 22.35 -29.73 11.25
CA VAL A 27 21.34 -28.86 11.88
C VAL A 27 20.95 -29.40 13.27
N PRO A 28 20.88 -28.58 14.33
CA PRO A 28 20.37 -29.03 15.63
C PRO A 28 18.88 -29.41 15.57
N SER A 29 18.51 -30.51 16.22
CA SER A 29 17.13 -31.03 16.26
C SER A 29 16.14 -30.03 16.85
N GLY A 30 14.90 -30.06 16.35
CA GLY A 30 13.85 -29.10 16.68
C GLY A 30 12.58 -29.32 15.87
N PHE A 31 11.57 -28.48 16.12
CA PHE A 31 10.29 -28.49 15.41
C PHE A 31 9.75 -27.07 15.20
N THR A 32 8.79 -26.91 14.29
CA THR A 32 8.19 -25.62 13.93
C THR A 32 6.69 -25.63 14.12
N ILE A 33 6.17 -24.74 14.94
CA ILE A 33 4.74 -24.45 15.11
C ILE A 33 4.29 -23.54 13.97
N SER A 34 3.16 -23.85 13.34
CA SER A 34 2.72 -23.20 12.10
C SER A 34 2.22 -21.75 12.26
N THR A 35 2.22 -21.01 11.15
CA THR A 35 1.59 -19.69 11.03
C THR A 35 0.06 -19.74 11.17
N GLU A 36 -0.53 -20.92 11.02
CA GLU A 36 -1.98 -21.16 11.15
C GLU A 36 -2.38 -21.22 12.63
N ALA A 37 -1.56 -21.87 13.47
CA ALA A 37 -1.71 -21.83 14.93
C ALA A 37 -1.62 -20.38 15.48
N CYS A 38 -0.74 -19.55 14.92
CA CYS A 38 -0.69 -18.12 15.23
C CYS A 38 -2.00 -17.40 14.84
N GLN A 39 -2.58 -17.72 13.67
CA GLN A 39 -3.83 -17.10 13.22
C GLN A 39 -5.00 -17.47 14.14
N GLU A 40 -5.10 -18.73 14.53
CA GLU A 40 -6.15 -19.23 15.44
C GLU A 40 -6.01 -18.63 16.85
N TYR A 41 -4.80 -18.52 17.39
CA TYR A 41 -4.54 -17.82 18.65
C TYR A 41 -5.02 -16.35 18.62
N GLN A 42 -4.78 -15.64 17.51
CA GLN A 42 -5.27 -14.26 17.33
C GLN A 42 -6.81 -14.21 17.23
N MET A 43 -7.44 -15.16 16.54
CA MET A 43 -8.90 -15.28 16.45
C MET A 43 -9.55 -15.64 17.79
N ASN A 44 -8.89 -16.44 18.62
CA ASN A 44 -9.32 -16.81 19.97
C ASN A 44 -9.06 -15.70 21.03
N GLY A 45 -8.87 -14.45 20.59
CA GLY A 45 -8.74 -13.29 21.47
C GLY A 45 -7.46 -13.26 22.30
N LYS A 46 -6.36 -13.84 21.79
CA LYS A 46 -5.00 -13.79 22.39
C LYS A 46 -4.90 -14.29 23.84
N SER A 47 -5.79 -15.18 24.24
CA SER A 47 -5.87 -15.66 25.64
C SER A 47 -5.60 -17.16 25.76
N LEU A 48 -6.19 -17.94 24.84
CA LEU A 48 -6.10 -19.39 24.76
C LEU A 48 -5.30 -19.82 23.54
N LEU A 49 -4.42 -20.81 23.73
CA LEU A 49 -3.84 -21.54 22.59
C LEU A 49 -4.96 -22.38 21.92
N PRO A 50 -4.85 -22.69 20.61
CA PRO A 50 -5.75 -23.64 19.96
C PRO A 50 -5.81 -24.99 20.68
N ASP A 51 -7.01 -25.60 20.71
CA ASP A 51 -7.23 -26.90 21.33
C ASP A 51 -6.36 -27.99 20.65
N GLY A 52 -5.66 -28.81 21.44
CA GLY A 52 -4.75 -29.85 20.94
C GLY A 52 -3.33 -29.40 20.61
N LEU A 53 -3.09 -28.10 20.42
CA LEU A 53 -1.77 -27.59 20.03
C LEU A 53 -0.71 -27.84 21.12
N TRP A 54 -1.08 -27.80 22.39
CA TRP A 54 -0.11 -28.00 23.48
C TRP A 54 0.33 -29.47 23.57
N GLU A 55 -0.58 -30.39 23.30
CA GLU A 55 -0.31 -31.82 23.17
C GLU A 55 0.65 -32.10 22.01
N GLU A 56 0.41 -31.54 20.82
CA GLU A 56 1.33 -31.64 19.66
C GLU A 56 2.73 -31.09 19.96
N ILE A 57 2.83 -29.98 20.71
CA ILE A 57 4.11 -29.40 21.14
C ILE A 57 4.86 -30.33 22.10
N LEU A 58 4.15 -31.05 22.97
CA LEU A 58 4.76 -32.03 23.87
C LEU A 58 5.23 -33.28 23.10
N GLU A 59 4.47 -33.77 22.12
CA GLU A 59 4.92 -34.86 21.23
C GLU A 59 6.18 -34.47 20.43
N GLY A 60 6.20 -33.23 19.90
CA GLY A 60 7.38 -32.67 19.24
C GLY A 60 8.60 -32.58 20.16
N LEU A 61 8.39 -32.15 21.41
CA LEU A 61 9.44 -32.09 22.43
C LEU A 61 9.98 -33.49 22.78
N GLU A 62 9.12 -34.49 22.99
CA GLU A 62 9.53 -35.87 23.28
C GLU A 62 10.40 -36.45 22.15
N SER A 63 10.13 -36.09 20.89
CA SER A 63 10.98 -36.47 19.75
C SER A 63 12.38 -35.84 19.85
N VAL A 64 12.48 -34.55 20.19
CA VAL A 64 13.77 -33.85 20.37
C VAL A 64 14.53 -34.40 21.58
N GLU A 65 13.85 -34.64 22.71
CA GLU A 65 14.45 -35.25 23.91
C GLU A 65 15.06 -36.63 23.61
N LYS A 66 14.33 -37.45 22.84
CA LYS A 66 14.77 -38.78 22.41
C LYS A 66 15.95 -38.74 21.46
N GLU A 67 15.97 -37.80 20.50
CA GLU A 67 17.08 -37.65 19.53
C GLU A 67 18.35 -37.12 20.21
N MET A 68 18.22 -36.13 21.09
CA MET A 68 19.34 -35.54 21.82
C MET A 68 19.80 -36.36 23.03
N GLY A 69 19.00 -37.34 23.48
CA GLY A 69 19.29 -38.16 24.66
C GLY A 69 19.30 -37.38 25.98
N ALA A 70 18.55 -36.27 26.03
CA ALA A 70 18.50 -35.29 27.11
C ALA A 70 17.05 -34.86 27.38
N SER A 71 16.75 -34.31 28.56
CA SER A 71 15.36 -33.93 28.92
C SER A 71 15.26 -32.50 29.44
N LEU A 72 14.13 -31.85 29.12
CA LEU A 72 13.85 -30.46 29.44
C LEU A 72 13.54 -30.33 30.94
N GLY A 73 14.50 -29.83 31.70
CA GLY A 73 14.42 -29.68 33.15
C GLY A 73 15.15 -30.74 33.98
N ASP A 74 15.80 -31.73 33.34
CA ASP A 74 16.64 -32.73 34.04
C ASP A 74 18.05 -32.17 34.29
N PRO A 75 18.48 -31.96 35.55
CA PRO A 75 19.83 -31.46 35.86
C PRO A 75 20.96 -32.41 35.43
N SER A 76 20.71 -33.71 35.33
CA SER A 76 21.71 -34.72 34.97
C SER A 76 21.98 -34.76 33.46
N LYS A 77 20.95 -34.47 32.66
CA LYS A 77 20.99 -34.46 31.19
C LYS A 77 20.17 -33.28 30.65
N PRO A 78 20.62 -32.04 30.87
CA PRO A 78 19.81 -30.86 30.56
C PRO A 78 19.67 -30.66 29.05
N LEU A 79 18.43 -30.70 28.56
CA LEU A 79 18.05 -30.14 27.28
C LEU A 79 17.70 -28.66 27.47
N LEU A 80 18.38 -27.76 26.75
CA LEU A 80 18.00 -26.35 26.64
C LEU A 80 17.53 -26.05 25.22
N LEU A 81 16.59 -25.11 25.10
CA LEU A 81 15.94 -24.75 23.84
C LEU A 81 16.19 -23.29 23.46
N SER A 82 16.14 -23.00 22.16
CA SER A 82 15.91 -21.66 21.63
C SER A 82 14.52 -21.57 21.02
N VAL A 83 13.89 -20.40 21.18
CA VAL A 83 12.58 -20.06 20.60
C VAL A 83 12.77 -18.89 19.65
N ARG A 84 12.50 -19.12 18.36
CA ARG A 84 12.79 -18.17 17.27
C ARG A 84 11.53 -17.91 16.42
N SER A 85 11.15 -16.65 16.29
CA SER A 85 10.07 -16.21 15.40
C SER A 85 10.45 -16.33 13.91
N GLY A 86 9.49 -16.66 13.04
CA GLY A 86 9.69 -16.82 11.59
C GLY A 86 8.45 -16.49 10.77
N ALA A 87 8.47 -15.37 10.04
CA ALA A 87 7.28 -14.86 9.33
C ALA A 87 6.90 -15.73 8.13
N ALA A 88 5.60 -15.76 7.82
CA ALA A 88 5.06 -16.32 6.58
C ALA A 88 5.63 -15.63 5.33
N GLY A 89 5.93 -16.39 4.27
CA GLY A 89 6.25 -15.83 2.96
C GLY A 89 5.02 -15.37 2.17
N LYS A 90 5.18 -14.39 1.27
CA LYS A 90 4.09 -13.92 0.40
C LYS A 90 3.87 -14.85 -0.78
N LYS A 91 2.61 -15.25 -1.03
CA LYS A 91 2.20 -15.94 -2.26
C LYS A 91 2.18 -14.93 -3.41
N LEU A 92 2.97 -15.15 -4.46
CA LEU A 92 2.72 -14.51 -5.76
C LEU A 92 1.38 -15.01 -6.30
N SER A 93 0.48 -14.10 -6.64
CA SER A 93 -0.88 -14.39 -7.06
C SER A 93 -0.92 -14.93 -8.50
N HIS A 94 -0.60 -16.22 -8.67
CA HIS A 94 -0.97 -16.93 -9.88
C HIS A 94 -2.49 -17.16 -9.91
N HIS A 95 -3.20 -16.31 -10.66
CA HIS A 95 -4.58 -16.53 -11.10
C HIS A 95 -4.60 -17.11 -12.52
N ALA A 96 -4.09 -18.34 -12.68
CA ALA A 96 -4.15 -19.10 -13.92
C ALA A 96 -3.92 -20.61 -13.69
N ALA A 97 -4.64 -21.23 -12.76
CA ALA A 97 -4.64 -22.68 -12.55
C ALA A 97 -5.93 -23.10 -11.80
N GLY A 98 -7.05 -23.18 -12.54
CA GLY A 98 -8.36 -23.40 -11.92
C GLY A 98 -9.46 -23.95 -12.82
N GLU A 99 -9.23 -24.18 -14.11
CA GLU A 99 -10.22 -24.78 -15.01
C GLU A 99 -9.55 -25.75 -16.01
N GLY A 100 -10.13 -26.94 -16.17
CA GLY A 100 -10.12 -27.67 -17.44
C GLY A 100 -8.92 -28.56 -17.81
N PHE A 101 -8.60 -29.60 -17.01
CA PHE A 101 -8.04 -30.84 -17.58
C PHE A 101 -8.76 -32.06 -16.98
N GLY A 102 -9.44 -32.82 -17.85
CA GLY A 102 -10.06 -34.10 -17.49
C GLY A 102 -9.03 -35.23 -17.46
N GLU A 103 -9.26 -36.23 -16.62
CA GLU A 103 -8.43 -37.43 -16.53
C GLU A 103 -8.58 -38.33 -17.77
N GLU A 104 -7.80 -38.11 -18.83
CA GLU A 104 -7.60 -39.12 -19.89
C GLU A 104 -6.34 -38.82 -20.75
N ASP A 105 -5.14 -39.05 -20.19
CA ASP A 105 -4.02 -39.68 -20.92
C ASP A 105 -2.81 -39.95 -20.01
N ARG A 106 -2.39 -41.22 -19.90
CA ARG A 106 -1.14 -41.61 -19.22
C ARG A 106 -0.09 -41.97 -20.26
N GLY A 107 0.96 -41.14 -20.46
CA GLY A 107 2.00 -41.53 -21.42
C GLY A 107 3.11 -40.55 -21.81
N VAL A 108 3.58 -39.64 -20.95
CA VAL A 108 4.80 -38.84 -21.22
C VAL A 108 5.71 -38.85 -19.99
N GLN A 109 7.03 -38.88 -20.21
CA GLN A 109 8.03 -39.16 -19.16
C GLN A 109 8.09 -38.07 -18.07
N GLU A 110 7.81 -38.50 -16.83
CA GLU A 110 7.76 -37.69 -15.60
C GLU A 110 9.07 -37.00 -15.17
N ARG A 111 10.20 -37.23 -15.87
CA ARG A 111 11.53 -36.79 -15.39
C ARG A 111 11.92 -35.37 -15.81
N ASP A 112 11.58 -34.95 -17.02
CA ASP A 112 12.09 -33.67 -17.56
C ASP A 112 11.21 -32.46 -17.17
N LEU A 113 9.91 -32.69 -16.93
CA LEU A 113 8.99 -31.66 -16.42
C LEU A 113 9.34 -31.20 -14.99
N ILE A 114 9.96 -32.07 -14.19
CA ILE A 114 10.32 -31.81 -12.79
C ILE A 114 11.50 -30.84 -12.66
N LEU A 115 12.38 -30.75 -13.66
CA LEU A 115 13.57 -29.87 -13.60
C LEU A 115 13.22 -28.38 -13.82
N GLY A 116 12.37 -28.07 -14.80
CA GLY A 116 11.96 -26.68 -15.10
C GLY A 116 11.08 -26.05 -13.99
N LEU A 117 10.18 -26.83 -13.39
CA LEU A 117 9.26 -26.38 -12.35
C LEU A 117 9.93 -26.17 -10.97
N ASN A 118 11.08 -26.79 -10.69
CA ASN A 118 11.75 -26.63 -9.40
C ASN A 118 12.45 -25.27 -9.23
N LEU A 119 12.91 -24.63 -10.31
CA LEU A 119 13.65 -23.36 -10.24
C LEU A 119 12.77 -22.15 -9.93
N THR A 120 11.58 -22.04 -10.54
CA THR A 120 10.68 -20.90 -10.32
C THR A 120 9.92 -21.00 -8.98
N VAL A 121 9.79 -22.21 -8.42
CA VAL A 121 9.05 -22.46 -7.16
C VAL A 121 9.94 -22.31 -5.92
N ARG A 122 11.28 -22.43 -6.04
CA ARG A 122 12.20 -22.26 -4.89
C ARG A 122 12.39 -20.82 -4.43
N LYS A 123 11.92 -19.82 -5.18
CA LYS A 123 12.20 -18.39 -4.94
C LYS A 123 10.97 -17.57 -4.56
N MET A 124 10.25 -18.02 -3.52
CA MET A 124 9.37 -17.12 -2.77
C MET A 124 10.21 -16.18 -1.90
N LEU A 125 9.83 -14.90 -1.86
CA LEU A 125 10.41 -13.91 -0.96
C LEU A 125 10.19 -14.36 0.50
N VAL A 126 11.25 -14.91 1.11
CA VAL A 126 11.37 -15.11 2.55
C VAL A 126 11.49 -13.73 3.18
N MET A 127 10.34 -13.18 3.54
CA MET A 127 10.21 -11.85 4.16
C MET A 127 10.81 -11.88 5.57
N SER A 128 12.05 -11.43 5.70
CA SER A 128 12.58 -11.06 7.01
C SER A 128 11.75 -9.88 7.54
N MET A 129 11.10 -10.07 8.68
CA MET A 129 10.36 -9.01 9.38
C MET A 129 11.13 -8.59 10.65
N PRO A 130 11.86 -7.45 10.60
CA PRO A 130 12.25 -6.72 11.81
C PRO A 130 10.99 -6.40 12.63
N GLY A 131 11.11 -6.47 13.96
CA GLY A 131 10.02 -6.14 14.86
C GLY A 131 9.10 -7.31 15.25
N MET A 132 9.32 -8.54 14.77
CA MET A 132 8.77 -9.72 15.46
C MET A 132 9.54 -9.98 16.77
N MET A 133 9.05 -10.89 17.62
CA MET A 133 9.71 -11.26 18.87
C MET A 133 11.17 -11.68 18.64
N ASP A 134 12.04 -11.10 19.45
CA ASP A 134 13.48 -11.37 19.45
C ASP A 134 13.77 -12.80 19.95
N THR A 135 14.96 -13.32 19.63
CA THR A 135 15.27 -14.73 19.87
C THR A 135 15.53 -15.00 21.36
N VAL A 136 14.79 -15.93 21.96
CA VAL A 136 15.07 -16.41 23.32
C VAL A 136 15.99 -17.62 23.23
N LEU A 137 17.14 -17.56 23.90
CA LEU A 137 18.13 -18.63 24.01
C LEU A 137 18.13 -19.22 25.44
N ASN A 138 18.76 -20.39 25.60
CA ASN A 138 18.96 -21.04 26.90
C ASN A 138 17.67 -21.38 27.68
N LEU A 139 16.50 -21.43 27.02
CA LEU A 139 15.21 -21.73 27.65
C LEU A 139 15.24 -23.13 28.27
N GLY A 140 14.76 -23.26 29.50
CA GLY A 140 14.83 -24.45 30.33
C GLY A 140 15.80 -24.37 31.50
N LEU A 141 16.59 -23.29 31.63
CA LEU A 141 17.38 -23.05 32.84
C LEU A 141 16.50 -22.70 34.05
N ASN A 142 16.84 -23.32 35.18
CA ASN A 142 16.42 -22.99 36.53
C ASN A 142 17.59 -23.28 37.50
N ASP A 143 17.40 -23.14 38.81
CA ASP A 143 18.47 -23.32 39.80
C ASP A 143 19.08 -24.72 39.84
N ASP A 144 18.28 -25.76 39.61
CA ASP A 144 18.76 -27.14 39.60
C ASP A 144 19.49 -27.45 38.29
N VAL A 145 18.91 -27.05 37.16
CA VAL A 145 19.47 -27.25 35.82
C VAL A 145 20.78 -26.46 35.63
N VAL A 146 20.89 -25.23 36.16
CA VAL A 146 22.14 -24.47 36.07
C VAL A 146 23.24 -25.09 36.93
N ALA A 147 22.91 -25.71 38.07
CA ALA A 147 23.87 -26.45 38.88
C ALA A 147 24.36 -27.71 38.15
N GLY A 148 23.46 -28.45 37.49
CA GLY A 148 23.82 -29.57 36.63
C GLY A 148 24.71 -29.18 35.44
N LEU A 149 24.36 -28.08 34.76
CA LEU A 149 25.14 -27.52 33.66
C LEU A 149 26.52 -27.02 34.13
N ALA A 150 26.61 -26.44 35.33
CA ALA A 150 27.86 -25.99 35.93
C ALA A 150 28.86 -27.14 36.19
N VAL A 151 28.36 -28.33 36.58
CA VAL A 151 29.19 -29.53 36.74
C VAL A 151 29.71 -30.05 35.40
N LYS A 152 28.88 -30.01 34.34
CA LYS A 152 29.23 -30.55 33.01
C LYS A 152 30.11 -29.59 32.18
N SER A 153 29.87 -28.30 32.29
CA SER A 153 30.35 -27.27 31.34
C SER A 153 31.05 -26.08 32.02
N GLY A 154 31.26 -26.15 33.34
CA GLY A 154 31.95 -25.12 34.13
C GLY A 154 31.02 -24.05 34.69
N GLU A 155 31.23 -23.67 35.96
CA GLU A 155 30.33 -22.75 36.67
C GLU A 155 30.15 -21.41 35.97
N ARG A 156 31.24 -20.79 35.48
CA ARG A 156 31.17 -19.44 34.89
C ARG A 156 30.23 -19.41 33.68
N PHE A 157 30.34 -20.40 32.80
CA PHE A 157 29.50 -20.51 31.60
C PHE A 157 28.03 -20.74 31.95
N ALA A 158 27.74 -21.62 32.92
CA ALA A 158 26.37 -21.93 33.31
C ALA A 158 25.65 -20.70 33.90
N TYR A 159 26.30 -19.97 34.82
CA TYR A 159 25.70 -18.77 35.42
C TYR A 159 25.69 -17.54 34.49
N ASP A 160 26.63 -17.42 33.55
CA ASP A 160 26.54 -16.40 32.48
C ASP A 160 25.33 -16.67 31.57
N SER A 161 25.15 -17.93 31.16
CA SER A 161 23.99 -18.35 30.35
C SER A 161 22.66 -18.14 31.08
N TYR A 162 22.64 -18.31 32.41
CA TYR A 162 21.44 -18.13 33.22
C TYR A 162 21.08 -16.66 33.45
N ARG A 163 22.05 -15.75 33.69
CA ARG A 163 21.73 -14.31 33.73
C ARG A 163 21.19 -13.81 32.39
N ARG A 164 21.70 -14.32 31.26
CA ARG A 164 21.24 -13.94 29.91
C ARG A 164 19.80 -14.41 29.68
N LEU A 165 19.45 -15.64 30.08
CA LEU A 165 18.05 -16.07 30.06
C LEU A 165 17.15 -15.16 30.90
N LEU A 166 17.57 -14.80 32.12
CA LEU A 166 16.79 -13.92 33.00
C LEU A 166 16.60 -12.50 32.41
N ASP A 167 17.59 -11.99 31.68
CA ASP A 167 17.47 -10.73 30.95
C ASP A 167 16.49 -10.86 29.77
N MET A 168 16.82 -11.75 28.82
CA MET A 168 16.11 -11.93 27.56
C MET A 168 14.67 -12.42 27.76
N PHE A 169 14.42 -13.33 28.72
CA PHE A 169 13.07 -13.76 29.05
C PHE A 169 12.30 -12.65 29.79
N GLY A 170 13.00 -11.84 30.59
CA GLY A 170 12.43 -10.68 31.27
C GLY A 170 11.92 -9.64 30.27
N ASP A 171 12.78 -9.20 29.37
CA ASP A 171 12.46 -8.20 28.35
C ASP A 171 11.49 -8.75 27.31
N VAL A 172 11.85 -9.83 26.62
CA VAL A 172 11.16 -10.28 25.41
C VAL A 172 9.86 -11.05 25.70
N VAL A 173 9.77 -11.80 26.82
CA VAL A 173 8.55 -12.57 27.18
C VAL A 173 7.70 -11.84 28.21
N MET A 174 8.31 -11.25 29.24
CA MET A 174 7.56 -10.62 30.34
C MET A 174 7.40 -9.10 30.19
N GLY A 175 8.07 -8.45 29.24
CA GLY A 175 8.01 -6.99 29.04
C GLY A 175 8.61 -6.21 30.22
N ILE A 176 9.80 -6.62 30.68
CA ILE A 176 10.63 -5.96 31.68
C ILE A 176 11.84 -5.34 30.97
N ARG A 177 11.86 -4.01 30.81
CA ARG A 177 12.90 -3.31 30.04
C ARG A 177 14.32 -3.76 30.41
N HIS A 178 15.10 -4.16 29.41
CA HIS A 178 16.53 -4.52 29.52
C HIS A 178 17.35 -3.58 30.42
N SER A 179 17.08 -2.26 30.38
CA SER A 179 17.74 -1.26 31.24
C SER A 179 17.70 -1.59 32.75
N SER A 180 16.65 -2.27 33.21
CA SER A 180 16.49 -2.67 34.62
C SER A 180 17.42 -3.81 35.05
N PHE A 181 17.89 -4.60 34.08
CA PHE A 181 18.91 -5.63 34.27
C PHE A 181 20.32 -5.04 34.14
N GLU A 182 20.57 -4.24 33.11
CA GLU A 182 21.87 -3.59 32.89
C GLU A 182 22.26 -2.66 34.06
N GLU A 183 21.31 -1.97 34.71
CA GLU A 183 21.57 -1.19 35.92
C GLU A 183 22.20 -2.04 37.04
N LYS A 184 21.73 -3.27 37.24
CA LYS A 184 22.28 -4.19 38.27
C LYS A 184 23.66 -4.72 37.83
N LEU A 185 23.84 -5.01 36.54
CA LEU A 185 25.12 -5.47 35.98
C LEU A 185 26.19 -4.37 36.05
N GLU A 186 25.90 -3.15 35.62
CA GLU A 186 26.79 -2.00 35.76
C GLU A 186 27.08 -1.68 37.23
N HIS A 187 26.09 -1.72 38.11
CA HIS A 187 26.34 -1.56 39.55
C HIS A 187 27.34 -2.60 40.07
N LEU A 188 27.20 -3.88 39.69
CA LEU A 188 28.12 -4.94 40.09
C LEU A 188 29.52 -4.77 39.47
N LYS A 189 29.63 -4.38 38.19
CA LYS A 189 30.90 -4.08 37.51
C LYS A 189 31.65 -2.96 38.25
N ASN A 190 30.96 -1.85 38.56
CA ASN A 190 31.51 -0.73 39.32
C ASN A 190 31.92 -1.11 40.75
N VAL A 191 31.12 -1.92 41.46
CA VAL A 191 31.47 -2.44 42.81
C VAL A 191 32.67 -3.40 42.78
N ARG A 192 32.95 -4.05 41.64
CA ARG A 192 34.11 -4.93 41.45
C ARG A 192 35.32 -4.26 40.79
N GLY A 193 35.17 -3.03 40.29
CA GLY A 193 36.24 -2.31 39.60
C GLY A 193 36.63 -2.89 38.24
N VAL A 194 35.75 -3.69 37.62
CA VAL A 194 35.94 -4.30 36.30
C VAL A 194 35.27 -3.45 35.21
N LYS A 195 35.75 -3.57 33.96
CA LYS A 195 35.23 -2.80 32.81
C LYS A 195 34.47 -3.67 31.82
N HIS A 196 34.69 -4.98 31.81
CA HIS A 196 34.07 -5.89 30.86
C HIS A 196 33.38 -7.04 31.58
N ASP A 197 32.20 -7.45 31.11
CA ASP A 197 31.44 -8.59 31.64
C ASP A 197 32.25 -9.90 31.68
N THR A 198 33.22 -10.05 30.76
CA THR A 198 34.16 -11.17 30.70
C THR A 198 35.01 -11.31 31.96
N GLU A 199 35.28 -10.21 32.66
CA GLU A 199 36.11 -10.13 33.87
C GLU A 199 35.35 -10.56 35.14
N LEU A 200 34.01 -10.68 35.08
CA LEU A 200 33.20 -11.15 36.20
C LEU A 200 33.42 -12.65 36.48
N THR A 201 33.55 -12.98 37.76
CA THR A 201 33.78 -14.36 38.23
C THR A 201 32.48 -15.17 38.29
N ALA A 202 32.57 -16.50 38.37
CA ALA A 202 31.41 -17.36 38.57
C ALA A 202 30.62 -17.03 39.87
N SER A 203 31.33 -16.60 40.93
CA SER A 203 30.73 -16.10 42.17
C SER A 203 29.96 -14.78 41.98
N ASP A 204 30.47 -13.86 41.16
CA ASP A 204 29.78 -12.60 40.88
C ASP A 204 28.53 -12.84 40.03
N LEU A 205 28.61 -13.73 39.03
CA LEU A 205 27.47 -14.13 38.21
C LEU A 205 26.38 -14.84 39.04
N LYS A 206 26.75 -15.67 40.02
CA LYS A 206 25.81 -16.26 41.00
C LYS A 206 25.06 -15.18 41.81
N VAL A 207 25.76 -14.12 42.24
CA VAL A 207 25.13 -12.97 42.93
C VAL A 207 24.20 -12.20 41.99
N LEU A 208 24.66 -11.95 40.76
CA LEU A 208 23.89 -11.21 39.75
C LEU A 208 22.60 -11.93 39.35
N VAL A 209 22.62 -13.26 39.20
CA VAL A 209 21.42 -14.08 38.97
C VAL A 209 20.38 -13.88 40.08
N GLY A 210 20.81 -13.78 41.35
CA GLY A 210 19.93 -13.44 42.46
C GLY A 210 19.32 -12.03 42.34
N GLN A 211 20.13 -11.05 41.94
CA GLN A 211 19.65 -9.67 41.70
C GLN A 211 18.68 -9.60 40.52
N TYR A 212 18.94 -10.33 39.43
CA TYR A 212 18.07 -10.37 38.25
C TYR A 212 16.70 -11.00 38.58
N LYS A 213 16.65 -12.06 39.40
CA LYS A 213 15.36 -12.60 39.88
C LYS A 213 14.57 -11.59 40.71
N ASN A 214 15.25 -10.75 41.50
CA ASN A 214 14.57 -9.67 42.23
C ASN A 214 13.97 -8.62 41.28
N VAL A 215 14.56 -8.36 40.09
CA VAL A 215 13.97 -7.44 39.09
C VAL A 215 12.58 -7.90 38.63
N TYR A 216 12.34 -9.22 38.49
CA TYR A 216 11.00 -9.76 38.19
C TYR A 216 9.99 -9.44 39.30
N LEU A 217 10.37 -9.66 40.56
CA LEU A 217 9.55 -9.35 41.73
C LEU A 217 9.29 -7.84 41.86
N GLU A 218 10.34 -7.02 41.72
CA GLU A 218 10.29 -5.55 41.78
C GLU A 218 9.39 -4.96 40.68
N THR A 219 9.42 -5.52 39.47
CA THR A 219 8.76 -4.93 38.28
C THR A 219 7.36 -5.50 38.00
N LYS A 220 7.15 -6.81 38.24
CA LYS A 220 5.90 -7.53 37.89
C LYS A 220 5.17 -8.12 39.10
N GLY A 221 5.81 -8.19 40.27
CA GLY A 221 5.24 -8.82 41.46
C GLY A 221 5.25 -10.37 41.42
N GLU A 222 5.88 -10.96 40.40
CA GLU A 222 5.95 -12.41 40.18
C GLU A 222 7.41 -12.90 40.17
N ASN A 223 7.62 -14.17 40.52
CA ASN A 223 8.93 -14.81 40.40
C ASN A 223 9.19 -15.23 38.95
N PHE A 224 10.47 -15.32 38.57
CA PHE A 224 10.87 -16.00 37.34
C PHE A 224 10.33 -17.44 37.30
N PRO A 225 9.66 -17.89 36.22
CA PRO A 225 9.10 -19.24 36.14
C PRO A 225 10.21 -20.30 36.11
N SER A 226 10.33 -21.09 37.18
CA SER A 226 11.33 -22.17 37.30
C SER A 226 10.97 -23.45 36.53
N ASP A 227 9.70 -23.64 36.16
CA ASP A 227 9.25 -24.75 35.30
C ASP A 227 9.59 -24.46 33.82
N PRO A 228 10.45 -25.27 33.17
CA PRO A 228 10.76 -25.16 31.75
C PRO A 228 9.56 -25.24 30.82
N LYS A 229 8.54 -26.05 31.15
CA LYS A 229 7.33 -26.17 30.32
C LYS A 229 6.50 -24.89 30.40
N LYS A 230 6.44 -24.25 31.57
CA LYS A 230 5.85 -22.92 31.72
C LYS A 230 6.64 -21.84 30.97
N GLN A 231 7.97 -21.87 31.02
CA GLN A 231 8.82 -20.96 30.21
C GLN A 231 8.47 -21.08 28.72
N LEU A 232 8.41 -22.31 28.19
CA LEU A 232 8.08 -22.57 26.78
C LEU A 232 6.68 -22.07 26.41
N GLN A 233 5.68 -22.33 27.26
CA GLN A 233 4.30 -21.86 27.03
C GLN A 233 4.20 -20.33 26.97
N LEU A 234 4.92 -19.62 27.84
CA LEU A 234 4.94 -18.16 27.86
C LEU A 234 5.68 -17.59 26.64
N ALA A 235 6.84 -18.16 26.29
CA ALA A 235 7.60 -17.75 25.11
C ALA A 235 6.78 -17.93 23.81
N LEU A 236 6.04 -19.03 23.67
CA LEU A 236 5.13 -19.26 22.54
C LEU A 236 4.08 -18.14 22.39
N LYS A 237 3.41 -17.79 23.49
CA LYS A 237 2.40 -16.70 23.49
C LYS A 237 3.03 -15.37 23.10
N ALA A 238 4.17 -15.02 23.68
CA ALA A 238 4.90 -13.80 23.33
C ALA A 238 5.29 -13.74 21.84
N VAL A 239 5.67 -14.87 21.20
CA VAL A 239 5.96 -14.88 19.75
C VAL A 239 4.68 -14.56 18.96
N PHE A 240 3.56 -15.20 19.30
CA PHE A 240 2.29 -14.92 18.62
C PHE A 240 1.80 -13.48 18.86
N ASP A 241 1.90 -12.95 20.09
CA ASP A 241 1.52 -11.59 20.42
C ASP A 241 2.37 -10.55 19.65
N SER A 242 3.67 -10.82 19.48
CA SER A 242 4.58 -9.93 18.74
C SER A 242 4.20 -9.69 17.28
N TRP A 243 3.42 -10.60 16.69
CA TRP A 243 2.89 -10.45 15.34
C TRP A 243 2.04 -9.18 15.20
N ASP A 244 1.32 -8.80 16.26
CA ASP A 244 0.43 -7.64 16.28
C ASP A 244 1.03 -6.46 17.07
N SER A 245 2.35 -6.45 17.24
CA SER A 245 3.05 -5.32 17.83
C SER A 245 3.00 -4.09 16.90
N PRO A 246 2.97 -2.85 17.44
CA PRO A 246 2.98 -1.63 16.64
C PRO A 246 4.14 -1.59 15.63
N ARG A 247 5.33 -2.07 16.04
CA ARG A 247 6.51 -2.19 15.17
C ARG A 247 6.29 -3.16 14.00
N ALA A 248 5.71 -4.33 14.22
CA ALA A 248 5.39 -5.29 13.15
C ALA A 248 4.27 -4.77 12.22
N ILE A 249 3.27 -4.07 12.76
CA ILE A 249 2.21 -3.42 11.96
C ILE A 249 2.81 -2.32 11.08
N LYS A 250 3.62 -1.42 11.63
CA LYS A 250 4.31 -0.35 10.87
C LYS A 250 5.24 -0.95 9.81
N TYR A 251 6.03 -1.98 10.12
CA TYR A 251 6.88 -2.65 9.12
C TYR A 251 6.06 -3.28 7.99
N ARG A 252 4.96 -3.99 8.30
CA ARG A 252 4.05 -4.52 7.27
C ARG A 252 3.39 -3.41 6.45
N SER A 253 3.08 -2.26 7.06
CA SER A 253 2.55 -1.09 6.35
C SER A 253 3.56 -0.50 5.38
N ILE A 254 4.78 -0.17 5.84
CA ILE A 254 5.89 0.39 5.03
C ILE A 254 6.26 -0.55 3.88
N ASN A 255 6.38 -1.86 4.14
CA ASN A 255 6.72 -2.84 3.10
C ASN A 255 5.47 -3.37 2.35
N HIS A 256 4.30 -2.77 2.62
CA HIS A 256 3.00 -3.07 2.01
C HIS A 256 2.68 -4.58 1.93
N ILE A 257 2.86 -5.26 3.07
CA ILE A 257 2.72 -6.70 3.25
C ILE A 257 1.29 -7.02 3.72
N THR A 258 0.46 -7.49 2.78
CA THR A 258 -0.92 -7.93 3.04
C THR A 258 -1.09 -9.45 2.89
N GLY A 259 -2.11 -10.01 3.55
CA GLY A 259 -2.53 -11.41 3.36
C GLY A 259 -1.73 -12.50 4.07
N LEU A 260 -0.77 -12.16 4.94
CA LEU A 260 -0.07 -13.14 5.78
C LEU A 260 -0.92 -13.56 6.99
N LYS A 261 -0.96 -14.86 7.30
CA LYS A 261 -1.77 -15.43 8.39
C LYS A 261 -1.23 -15.12 9.79
N GLY A 262 0.08 -15.11 9.96
CA GLY A 262 0.75 -15.04 11.26
C GLY A 262 2.25 -15.28 11.15
N THR A 263 2.89 -15.54 12.29
CA THR A 263 4.29 -15.96 12.40
C THR A 263 4.38 -17.41 12.88
N ALA A 264 5.38 -18.15 12.40
CA ALA A 264 5.73 -19.48 12.89
C ALA A 264 6.68 -19.38 14.09
N VAL A 265 6.71 -20.42 14.92
CA VAL A 265 7.61 -20.51 16.08
C VAL A 265 8.51 -21.72 15.93
N ASN A 266 9.81 -21.48 15.84
CA ASN A 266 10.81 -22.54 15.71
C ASN A 266 11.38 -22.82 17.11
N ILE A 267 11.25 -24.05 17.56
CA ILE A 267 11.77 -24.54 18.85
C ILE A 267 12.91 -25.50 18.51
N GLN A 268 14.13 -25.15 18.90
CA GLN A 268 15.34 -25.85 18.48
C GLN A 268 16.29 -26.08 19.66
N CYS A 269 16.92 -27.25 19.74
CA CYS A 269 17.95 -27.56 20.72
C CYS A 269 19.08 -26.52 20.69
N MET A 270 19.52 -26.08 21.88
CA MET A 270 20.66 -25.19 22.02
C MET A 270 21.98 -25.87 21.60
N VAL A 271 22.85 -25.05 21.01
CA VAL A 271 24.27 -25.33 20.77
C VAL A 271 25.06 -24.12 21.26
N PHE A 272 26.19 -24.35 21.93
CA PHE A 272 26.89 -23.33 22.71
C PHE A 272 28.27 -22.98 22.12
N GLY A 273 28.37 -21.76 21.57
CA GLY A 273 29.64 -21.19 21.10
C GLY A 273 30.56 -20.69 22.23
N ASN A 274 30.11 -20.73 23.49
CA ASN A 274 30.76 -20.16 24.68
C ASN A 274 31.20 -21.21 25.72
N MET A 275 31.47 -22.45 25.30
CA MET A 275 32.01 -23.52 26.16
C MET A 275 33.55 -23.53 26.27
N GLY A 276 34.22 -22.45 25.87
CA GLY A 276 35.69 -22.36 25.83
C GLY A 276 36.25 -22.05 24.44
N ASN A 277 37.57 -22.15 24.30
CA ASN A 277 38.29 -21.67 23.10
C ASN A 277 38.17 -22.61 21.87
N THR A 278 37.62 -23.81 22.05
CA THR A 278 37.25 -24.76 20.98
C THR A 278 35.78 -24.61 20.54
N SER A 279 35.09 -23.60 21.05
CA SER A 279 33.74 -23.22 20.65
C SER A 279 33.72 -21.77 20.16
N GLY A 280 32.76 -21.45 19.29
CA GLY A 280 32.57 -20.09 18.77
C GLY A 280 31.32 -20.00 17.93
N THR A 281 31.01 -18.82 17.42
CA THR A 281 29.81 -18.56 16.62
C THR A 281 30.12 -17.50 15.58
N GLY A 282 29.41 -17.52 14.45
CA GLY A 282 29.66 -16.60 13.36
C GLY A 282 28.48 -16.48 12.41
N VAL A 283 28.56 -15.42 11.61
CA VAL A 283 27.60 -15.09 10.55
C VAL A 283 28.40 -14.81 9.30
N LEU A 284 28.02 -15.42 8.18
CA LEU A 284 28.68 -15.19 6.89
C LEU A 284 27.71 -15.12 5.72
N PHE A 285 28.20 -14.45 4.69
CA PHE A 285 27.68 -14.48 3.34
C PHE A 285 28.66 -15.28 2.48
N THR A 286 28.11 -16.16 1.64
CA THR A 286 28.90 -17.00 0.71
C THR A 286 29.64 -16.21 -0.37
N ARG A 287 29.16 -14.99 -0.67
CA ARG A 287 29.85 -13.95 -1.46
C ARG A 287 29.71 -12.61 -0.76
N ASN A 288 30.59 -11.66 -1.04
CA ASN A 288 30.56 -10.34 -0.42
C ASN A 288 29.22 -9.61 -0.73
N PRO A 289 28.39 -9.26 0.27
CA PRO A 289 27.05 -8.71 0.04
C PRO A 289 27.06 -7.26 -0.46
N SER A 290 28.20 -6.56 -0.36
CA SER A 290 28.37 -5.18 -0.82
C SER A 290 28.99 -5.08 -2.22
N THR A 291 29.96 -5.94 -2.55
CA THR A 291 30.71 -5.89 -3.83
C THR A 291 30.34 -6.98 -4.83
N GLY A 292 29.76 -8.10 -4.39
CA GLY A 292 29.50 -9.29 -5.21
C GLY A 292 30.70 -10.21 -5.42
N GLU A 293 31.87 -9.91 -4.85
CA GLU A 293 33.06 -10.76 -4.94
C GLU A 293 32.79 -12.18 -4.40
N LYS A 294 33.14 -13.21 -5.17
CA LYS A 294 33.05 -14.63 -4.77
C LYS A 294 34.14 -15.00 -3.74
N LYS A 295 33.97 -14.50 -2.52
CA LYS A 295 34.76 -14.82 -1.34
C LYS A 295 33.83 -14.90 -0.13
N LEU A 296 34.02 -15.90 0.74
CA LEU A 296 33.31 -15.98 2.02
C LEU A 296 33.56 -14.69 2.81
N TYR A 297 32.48 -14.01 3.19
CA TYR A 297 32.51 -12.71 3.82
C TYR A 297 31.69 -12.74 5.11
N GLY A 298 32.32 -12.58 6.25
CA GLY A 298 31.63 -12.70 7.52
C GLY A 298 32.51 -12.43 8.74
N GLU A 299 31.88 -12.60 9.88
CA GLU A 299 32.39 -12.28 11.21
C GLU A 299 32.30 -13.53 12.11
N PHE A 300 33.31 -13.75 12.94
CA PHE A 300 33.40 -14.87 13.89
C PHE A 300 33.81 -14.36 15.27
N LEU A 301 33.31 -15.01 16.33
CA LEU A 301 33.78 -14.81 17.69
C LEU A 301 34.04 -16.16 18.36
N ALA A 302 35.29 -16.38 18.77
CA ALA A 302 35.65 -17.48 19.66
C ALA A 302 35.08 -17.27 21.08
N ASN A 303 34.60 -18.35 21.70
CA ASN A 303 34.06 -18.40 23.05
C ASN A 303 32.97 -17.32 23.29
N ALA A 304 31.87 -17.37 22.52
CA ALA A 304 30.81 -16.37 22.45
C ALA A 304 29.45 -16.98 22.06
N GLN A 305 28.34 -16.27 22.31
CA GLN A 305 27.02 -16.59 21.73
C GLN A 305 26.66 -15.60 20.61
N GLY A 306 25.72 -15.97 19.73
CA GLY A 306 25.37 -15.15 18.55
C GLY A 306 24.92 -13.72 18.89
N GLU A 307 24.34 -13.53 20.08
CA GLU A 307 24.05 -12.22 20.67
C GLU A 307 25.28 -11.30 20.73
N ASP A 308 26.44 -11.83 21.15
CA ASP A 308 27.68 -11.06 21.29
C ASP A 308 28.20 -10.54 19.93
N VAL A 309 27.90 -11.27 18.84
CA VAL A 309 28.22 -10.87 17.45
C VAL A 309 27.31 -9.72 17.01
N VAL A 310 26.00 -9.84 17.26
CA VAL A 310 25.00 -8.84 16.82
C VAL A 310 25.11 -7.54 17.62
N ALA A 311 25.32 -7.63 18.94
CA ALA A 311 25.43 -6.47 19.83
C ALA A 311 26.74 -5.68 19.64
N GLY A 312 27.78 -6.29 19.04
CA GLY A 312 29.06 -5.62 18.79
C GLY A 312 29.83 -5.20 20.04
N ILE A 313 29.48 -5.74 21.22
CA ILE A 313 30.14 -5.48 22.50
C ILE A 313 31.59 -5.97 22.48
N ARG A 314 31.83 -7.08 21.78
CA ARG A 314 33.17 -7.55 21.41
C ARG A 314 33.39 -7.28 19.93
N THR A 315 34.56 -6.75 19.57
CA THR A 315 34.96 -6.58 18.17
C THR A 315 35.00 -7.95 17.49
N PRO A 316 34.19 -8.21 16.44
CA PRO A 316 34.21 -9.49 15.75
C PRO A 316 35.53 -9.71 14.99
N GLU A 317 35.96 -10.96 14.90
CA GLU A 317 37.12 -11.36 14.11
C GLU A 317 36.70 -11.73 12.68
N ASN A 318 37.64 -11.69 11.74
CA ASN A 318 37.42 -12.20 10.39
C ASN A 318 37.29 -13.74 10.41
N LEU A 319 36.50 -14.33 9.51
CA LEU A 319 36.45 -15.79 9.29
C LEU A 319 37.83 -16.46 9.13
N ASP A 320 38.84 -15.76 8.63
CA ASP A 320 40.23 -16.24 8.56
C ASP A 320 40.80 -16.61 9.96
N ALA A 321 40.28 -16.04 11.05
CA ALA A 321 40.63 -16.42 12.43
C ALA A 321 40.07 -17.80 12.81
N MET A 322 38.84 -18.12 12.39
CA MET A 322 38.22 -19.45 12.61
C MET A 322 39.09 -20.55 11.98
N LYS A 323 39.64 -20.32 10.78
CA LYS A 323 40.58 -21.23 10.12
C LYS A 323 41.84 -21.52 10.94
N SER A 324 42.24 -20.61 11.82
CA SER A 324 43.41 -20.75 12.69
C SER A 324 43.06 -21.45 14.02
N TYR A 325 41.87 -21.20 14.58
CA TYR A 325 41.43 -21.81 15.84
C TYR A 325 40.82 -23.21 15.68
N MET A 326 40.07 -23.45 14.59
CA MET A 326 39.21 -24.62 14.38
C MET A 326 39.23 -25.04 12.89
N PRO A 327 40.39 -25.52 12.37
CA PRO A 327 40.57 -25.74 10.93
C PRO A 327 39.63 -26.82 10.35
N GLU A 328 39.29 -27.85 11.11
CA GLU A 328 38.36 -28.91 10.69
C GLU A 328 36.94 -28.36 10.50
N ALA A 329 36.43 -27.61 11.49
CA ALA A 329 35.12 -26.98 11.42
C ALA A 329 35.06 -25.90 10.33
N TYR A 330 36.16 -25.19 10.08
CA TYR A 330 36.25 -24.24 8.96
C TYR A 330 36.18 -24.95 7.60
N LYS A 331 36.81 -26.13 7.47
CA LYS A 331 36.72 -26.94 6.23
C LYS A 331 35.30 -27.45 5.99
N GLU A 332 34.63 -27.99 7.01
CA GLU A 332 33.22 -28.40 6.93
C GLU A 332 32.31 -27.20 6.57
N LEU A 333 32.59 -26.02 7.11
CA LEU A 333 31.84 -24.79 6.81
C LEU A 333 31.98 -24.37 5.34
N VAL A 334 33.19 -24.45 4.76
CA VAL A 334 33.42 -24.15 3.33
C VAL A 334 32.66 -25.14 2.45
N GLU A 335 32.72 -26.45 2.75
CA GLU A 335 31.99 -27.49 2.01
C GLU A 335 30.46 -27.27 2.10
N ASN A 336 29.95 -26.93 3.29
CA ASN A 336 28.54 -26.60 3.50
C ASN A 336 28.11 -25.33 2.72
N CYS A 337 28.99 -24.33 2.59
CA CYS A 337 28.74 -23.13 1.80
C CYS A 337 28.58 -23.45 0.30
N GLU A 338 29.44 -24.30 -0.24
CA GLU A 338 29.37 -24.74 -1.65
C GLU A 338 28.11 -25.59 -1.92
N ILE A 339 27.74 -26.48 -1.00
CA ILE A 339 26.49 -27.25 -1.06
C ILE A 339 25.28 -26.30 -1.08
N LEU A 340 25.28 -25.28 -0.22
CA LEU A 340 24.18 -24.31 -0.12
C LEU A 340 24.06 -23.42 -1.37
N GLU A 341 25.16 -22.86 -1.90
CA GLU A 341 25.12 -22.14 -3.19
C GLU A 341 24.65 -23.08 -4.33
N GLY A 342 25.13 -24.32 -4.36
CA GLY A 342 24.78 -25.31 -5.37
C GLY A 342 23.30 -25.69 -5.39
N HIS A 343 22.71 -25.87 -4.20
CA HIS A 343 21.32 -26.31 -4.03
C HIS A 343 20.31 -25.17 -4.17
N TYR A 344 20.57 -24.03 -3.53
CA TYR A 344 19.69 -22.85 -3.62
C TYR A 344 19.90 -22.02 -4.89
N LYS A 345 21.05 -22.20 -5.57
CA LYS A 345 21.42 -21.47 -6.80
C LYS A 345 21.40 -19.95 -6.60
N ASP A 346 21.85 -19.49 -5.44
CA ASP A 346 21.96 -18.08 -5.07
C ASP A 346 22.97 -17.92 -3.93
N MET A 347 23.45 -16.69 -3.71
CA MET A 347 24.29 -16.35 -2.56
C MET A 347 23.45 -16.43 -1.28
N MET A 348 24.00 -17.16 -0.31
CA MET A 348 23.40 -17.47 0.99
C MET A 348 24.05 -16.69 2.13
N ASP A 349 23.21 -16.22 3.03
CA ASP A 349 23.50 -15.67 4.37
C ASP A 349 23.23 -16.77 5.41
N ILE A 350 24.24 -17.06 6.24
CA ILE A 350 24.36 -18.27 7.05
C ILE A 350 24.76 -17.89 8.48
N GLU A 351 24.02 -18.41 9.46
CA GLU A 351 24.37 -18.39 10.89
C GLU A 351 24.87 -19.78 11.30
N PHE A 352 26.01 -19.85 11.99
CA PHE A 352 26.61 -21.11 12.45
C PHE A 352 27.20 -21.00 13.86
N THR A 353 27.32 -22.14 14.53
CA THR A 353 28.01 -22.28 15.81
C THR A 353 28.90 -23.50 15.79
N VAL A 354 30.12 -23.36 16.29
CA VAL A 354 30.99 -24.48 16.63
C VAL A 354 30.89 -24.72 18.12
N GLN A 355 30.57 -25.96 18.50
CA GLN A 355 30.63 -26.41 19.89
C GLN A 355 31.66 -27.54 19.99
N GLU A 356 32.73 -27.31 20.75
CA GLU A 356 33.79 -28.30 21.00
C GLU A 356 34.33 -28.92 19.69
N SER A 357 34.70 -28.06 18.75
CA SER A 357 35.16 -28.38 17.38
C SER A 357 34.12 -29.01 16.44
N LYS A 358 32.86 -29.26 16.86
CA LYS A 358 31.78 -29.70 15.97
C LYS A 358 30.99 -28.50 15.40
N LEU A 359 30.88 -28.42 14.08
CA LEU A 359 30.08 -27.40 13.39
C LEU A 359 28.58 -27.72 13.45
N TRP A 360 27.77 -26.67 13.60
CA TRP A 360 26.32 -26.71 13.49
C TRP A 360 25.78 -25.52 12.69
N MET A 361 24.90 -25.81 11.73
CA MET A 361 24.22 -24.84 10.87
C MET A 361 22.92 -24.42 11.55
N LEU A 362 22.80 -23.14 11.92
CA LEU A 362 21.66 -22.63 12.70
C LEU A 362 20.60 -21.95 11.83
N GLN A 363 21.02 -21.33 10.73
CA GLN A 363 20.12 -20.67 9.79
C GLN A 363 20.80 -20.54 8.43
N CYS A 364 20.05 -20.71 7.35
CA CYS A 364 20.43 -20.19 6.04
C CYS A 364 19.25 -19.39 5.45
N ARG A 365 19.55 -18.43 4.60
CA ARG A 365 18.58 -17.70 3.75
C ARG A 365 19.30 -17.09 2.56
N THR A 366 18.57 -16.71 1.51
CA THR A 366 19.14 -15.89 0.43
C THR A 366 19.68 -14.59 1.02
N GLY A 367 20.95 -14.28 0.78
CA GLY A 367 21.61 -13.13 1.39
C GLY A 367 21.15 -11.82 0.81
N LYS A 368 20.70 -10.90 1.68
CA LYS A 368 20.44 -9.50 1.34
C LYS A 368 21.72 -8.85 0.83
N ARG A 369 21.62 -8.06 -0.23
CA ARG A 369 22.76 -7.51 -0.98
C ARG A 369 22.43 -6.17 -1.61
N THR A 370 23.46 -5.50 -2.10
CA THR A 370 23.36 -4.21 -2.79
C THR A 370 23.04 -4.40 -4.27
N GLY A 371 22.65 -3.31 -4.96
CA GLY A 371 22.37 -3.30 -6.39
C GLY A 371 23.50 -3.84 -7.25
N ALA A 372 24.70 -3.29 -7.09
CA ALA A 372 25.91 -3.72 -7.78
C ALA A 372 26.25 -5.20 -7.48
N CYS A 373 26.13 -5.61 -6.21
CA CYS A 373 26.35 -6.99 -5.81
C CYS A 373 25.35 -7.96 -6.45
N ALA A 374 24.06 -7.61 -6.51
CA ALA A 374 23.04 -8.44 -7.13
C ALA A 374 23.34 -8.70 -8.61
N VAL A 375 23.68 -7.66 -9.36
CA VAL A 375 24.05 -7.75 -10.78
C VAL A 375 25.32 -8.57 -10.96
N LYS A 376 26.37 -8.28 -10.18
CA LYS A 376 27.63 -9.03 -10.24
C LYS A 376 27.45 -10.52 -9.95
N ILE A 377 26.77 -10.87 -8.87
CA ILE A 377 26.52 -12.28 -8.51
C ILE A 377 25.70 -12.97 -9.61
N ALA A 378 24.70 -12.30 -10.17
CA ALA A 378 23.90 -12.86 -11.27
C ALA A 378 24.75 -13.12 -12.53
N VAL A 379 25.70 -12.24 -12.84
CA VAL A 379 26.63 -12.42 -13.97
C VAL A 379 27.66 -13.51 -13.69
N ASP A 380 28.31 -13.50 -12.53
CA ASP A 380 29.29 -14.51 -12.11
C ASP A 380 28.66 -15.91 -12.09
N MET A 381 27.45 -16.09 -11.53
CA MET A 381 26.77 -17.39 -11.47
C MET A 381 26.36 -17.94 -12.85
N VAL A 382 26.13 -17.09 -13.86
CA VAL A 382 25.95 -17.53 -15.26
C VAL A 382 27.28 -17.96 -15.87
N ASN A 383 28.34 -17.19 -15.66
CA ASN A 383 29.68 -17.51 -16.14
C ASN A 383 30.24 -18.81 -15.51
N GLU A 384 29.86 -19.09 -14.25
CA GLU A 384 30.14 -20.35 -13.54
C GLU A 384 29.28 -21.53 -14.00
N GLY A 385 28.27 -21.31 -14.85
CA GLY A 385 27.31 -22.34 -15.27
C GLY A 385 26.36 -22.83 -14.17
N LEU A 386 26.28 -22.11 -13.04
CA LEU A 386 25.43 -22.46 -11.91
C LEU A 386 23.95 -22.20 -12.22
N VAL A 387 23.68 -21.17 -13.01
CA VAL A 387 22.33 -20.73 -13.44
C VAL A 387 22.32 -20.30 -14.90
N ASP A 388 21.13 -20.29 -15.52
CA ASP A 388 20.92 -19.72 -16.84
C ASP A 388 20.55 -18.22 -16.76
N THR A 389 20.56 -17.52 -17.90
CA THR A 389 20.24 -16.08 -17.96
C THR A 389 18.80 -15.79 -17.50
N ARG A 390 17.84 -16.69 -17.76
CA ARG A 390 16.44 -16.53 -17.26
C ARG A 390 16.39 -16.58 -15.73
N SER A 391 17.19 -17.41 -15.08
CA SER A 391 17.28 -17.47 -13.61
C SER A 391 18.08 -16.32 -13.02
N ALA A 392 19.18 -15.90 -13.67
CA ALA A 392 19.99 -14.75 -13.27
C ALA A 392 19.16 -13.46 -13.20
N ILE A 393 18.27 -13.24 -14.17
CA ILE A 393 17.35 -12.10 -14.18
C ILE A 393 16.37 -12.12 -12.99
N LYS A 394 16.05 -13.29 -12.44
CA LYS A 394 15.27 -13.43 -11.20
C LYS A 394 16.11 -13.19 -9.93
N MET A 395 17.42 -12.94 -10.01
CA MET A 395 18.28 -12.60 -8.86
C MET A 395 18.36 -11.10 -8.57
N VAL A 396 18.23 -10.25 -9.59
CA VAL A 396 18.24 -8.79 -9.44
C VAL A 396 16.80 -8.32 -9.25
N GLU A 397 16.52 -7.57 -8.19
CA GLU A 397 15.20 -6.99 -7.90
C GLU A 397 15.12 -5.56 -8.48
N PRO A 398 13.94 -4.98 -8.75
CA PRO A 398 13.85 -3.59 -9.22
C PRO A 398 14.58 -2.62 -8.28
N GLN A 399 14.43 -2.79 -6.97
CA GLN A 399 15.15 -2.00 -5.97
C GLN A 399 16.69 -2.15 -6.07
N HIS A 400 17.19 -3.26 -6.60
CA HIS A 400 18.62 -3.44 -6.87
C HIS A 400 19.09 -2.62 -8.09
N LEU A 401 18.22 -2.37 -9.09
CA LEU A 401 18.53 -1.44 -10.18
C LEU A 401 18.36 0.03 -9.77
N ASP A 402 17.34 0.35 -8.98
CA ASP A 402 17.19 1.71 -8.40
C ASP A 402 18.43 2.13 -7.60
N GLN A 403 19.03 1.20 -6.85
CA GLN A 403 20.28 1.42 -6.11
C GLN A 403 21.48 1.76 -7.01
N LEU A 404 21.57 1.14 -8.19
CA LEU A 404 22.61 1.46 -9.18
C LEU A 404 22.39 2.83 -9.83
N LEU A 405 21.20 3.39 -9.66
CA LEU A 405 20.80 4.71 -10.12
C LEU A 405 20.76 5.77 -9.01
N HIS A 406 21.10 5.39 -7.76
CA HIS A 406 21.27 6.36 -6.69
C HIS A 406 22.47 7.27 -6.99
N PRO A 407 22.36 8.58 -6.70
CA PRO A 407 23.44 9.52 -6.96
C PRO A 407 24.73 9.10 -6.25
N GLN A 408 25.86 9.34 -6.92
CA GLN A 408 27.19 9.24 -6.32
C GLN A 408 27.69 10.64 -5.97
N PHE A 409 28.86 10.78 -5.34
CA PHE A 409 29.51 12.09 -5.26
C PHE A 409 30.27 12.39 -6.56
N ASP A 410 30.23 13.63 -7.05
CA ASP A 410 30.91 14.05 -8.29
C ASP A 410 32.40 13.72 -8.29
N ASP A 411 33.10 14.07 -7.22
CA ASP A 411 34.54 13.83 -7.05
C ASP A 411 34.86 13.48 -5.59
N SER A 412 35.36 12.26 -5.38
CA SER A 412 35.78 11.76 -4.07
C SER A 412 37.10 12.36 -3.56
N SER A 413 37.87 13.04 -4.43
CA SER A 413 39.07 13.75 -4.04
C SER A 413 38.77 15.16 -3.51
N ALA A 414 37.75 15.83 -4.04
CA ALA A 414 37.39 17.22 -3.71
C ALA A 414 36.90 17.45 -2.26
N TYR A 415 36.43 16.41 -1.56
CA TYR A 415 35.98 16.52 -0.16
C TYR A 415 36.89 15.87 0.88
N LYS A 416 38.09 15.39 0.51
CA LYS A 416 39.01 14.72 1.45
C LYS A 416 39.31 15.55 2.69
N ASP A 417 39.54 16.85 2.53
CA ASP A 417 39.84 17.77 3.63
C ASP A 417 38.62 18.07 4.54
N LYS A 418 37.43 17.63 4.13
CA LYS A 418 36.16 17.78 4.88
C LYS A 418 35.72 16.46 5.55
N VAL A 419 36.47 15.37 5.39
CA VAL A 419 36.20 14.11 6.10
C VAL A 419 36.52 14.31 7.58
N ILE A 420 35.52 14.13 8.43
CA ILE A 420 35.61 14.35 9.89
C ILE A 420 35.66 13.04 10.68
N ALA A 421 35.14 11.95 10.11
CA ALA A 421 35.19 10.62 10.71
C ALA A 421 35.15 9.53 9.65
N LYS A 422 35.49 8.30 10.06
CA LYS A 422 35.41 7.11 9.23
C LYS A 422 34.90 5.93 10.05
N GLY A 423 33.86 5.27 9.56
CA GLY A 423 33.30 4.03 10.10
C GLY A 423 33.37 2.89 9.09
N LEU A 424 32.57 1.85 9.31
CA LEU A 424 32.44 0.71 8.42
C LEU A 424 31.48 1.05 7.27
N PRO A 425 31.82 0.76 5.99
CA PRO A 425 30.97 1.00 4.81
C PRO A 425 29.82 -0.01 4.75
N ALA A 426 28.84 0.16 5.63
CA ALA A 426 27.80 -0.82 5.92
C ALA A 426 26.80 -1.00 4.78
N SER A 427 26.44 0.08 4.09
CA SER A 427 25.58 0.06 2.90
C SER A 427 26.02 1.18 1.95
N PRO A 428 26.32 0.88 0.66
CA PRO A 428 26.88 1.85 -0.29
C PRO A 428 25.89 2.95 -0.67
N GLY A 429 26.43 3.97 -1.34
CA GLY A 429 25.69 5.14 -1.82
C GLY A 429 26.19 6.44 -1.22
N ALA A 430 25.74 7.56 -1.81
CA ALA A 430 25.98 8.90 -1.30
C ALA A 430 24.67 9.46 -0.71
N ALA A 431 24.73 9.93 0.54
CA ALA A 431 23.60 10.61 1.19
C ALA A 431 24.02 11.99 1.68
N VAL A 432 23.11 12.95 1.57
CA VAL A 432 23.35 14.35 1.94
C VAL A 432 22.09 14.90 2.59
N GLY A 433 22.18 15.35 3.85
CA GLY A 433 21.01 15.77 4.60
C GLY A 433 21.35 16.46 5.92
N GLN A 434 20.31 16.89 6.62
CA GLN A 434 20.38 17.53 7.93
C GLN A 434 20.38 16.48 9.06
N VAL A 435 21.24 16.64 10.06
CA VAL A 435 21.36 15.68 11.19
C VAL A 435 20.09 15.69 12.05
N VAL A 436 19.60 14.50 12.41
CA VAL A 436 18.53 14.27 13.40
C VAL A 436 18.89 13.07 14.29
N PHE A 437 18.42 13.08 15.54
CA PHE A 437 18.82 12.11 16.58
C PHE A 437 17.73 11.10 16.98
N SER A 438 16.51 11.29 16.49
CA SER A 438 15.38 10.37 16.75
C SER A 438 14.71 9.94 15.43
N ALA A 439 14.06 8.77 15.47
CA ALA A 439 13.31 8.26 14.33
C ALA A 439 12.06 9.10 14.01
N ASP A 440 11.39 9.63 15.04
CA ASP A 440 10.20 10.48 14.90
C ASP A 440 10.54 11.84 14.27
N ASP A 441 11.67 12.44 14.64
CA ASP A 441 12.18 13.66 14.00
C ASP A 441 12.50 13.39 12.52
N ALA A 442 13.09 12.23 12.20
CA ALA A 442 13.38 11.85 10.82
C ALA A 442 12.10 11.68 9.97
N GLU A 443 11.06 11.00 10.48
CA GLU A 443 9.74 10.93 9.80
C GLU A 443 9.12 12.32 9.63
N THR A 444 9.14 13.14 10.69
CA THR A 444 8.53 14.48 10.70
C THR A 444 9.20 15.43 9.70
N TRP A 445 10.53 15.42 9.62
CA TRP A 445 11.28 16.29 8.70
C TRP A 445 11.20 15.79 7.25
N HIS A 446 11.15 14.48 7.03
CA HIS A 446 10.90 13.91 5.71
C HIS A 446 9.50 14.29 5.18
N ALA A 447 8.48 14.27 6.04
CA ALA A 447 7.13 14.75 5.70
C ALA A 447 7.08 16.27 5.40
N GLN A 448 8.07 17.05 5.84
CA GLN A 448 8.26 18.46 5.47
C GLN A 448 9.09 18.64 4.17
N GLY A 449 9.45 17.55 3.48
CA GLY A 449 10.28 17.58 2.27
C GLY A 449 11.78 17.79 2.52
N LYS A 450 12.26 17.66 3.76
CA LYS A 450 13.69 17.80 4.08
C LYS A 450 14.43 16.48 3.89
N SER A 451 15.66 16.56 3.36
CA SER A 451 16.60 15.44 3.40
C SER A 451 17.30 15.39 4.76
N VAL A 452 17.26 14.25 5.44
CA VAL A 452 17.81 14.07 6.80
C VAL A 452 18.78 12.91 6.91
N ILE A 453 19.72 12.99 7.85
CA ILE A 453 20.66 11.94 8.21
C ILE A 453 20.39 11.53 9.66
N LEU A 454 20.00 10.27 9.86
CA LEU A 454 19.71 9.73 11.19
C LEU A 454 21.01 9.31 11.87
N VAL A 455 21.34 9.94 13.00
CA VAL A 455 22.54 9.66 13.79
C VAL A 455 22.12 9.05 15.13
N ARG A 456 22.59 7.83 15.43
CA ARG A 456 22.27 7.09 16.66
C ARG A 456 23.53 6.44 17.26
N THR A 457 23.50 6.08 18.53
CA THR A 457 24.54 5.21 19.11
C THR A 457 24.50 3.83 18.42
N GLU A 458 23.31 3.27 18.33
CA GLU A 458 22.93 2.05 17.61
C GLU A 458 21.44 2.15 17.23
N THR A 459 20.97 1.36 16.27
CA THR A 459 19.55 1.33 15.88
C THR A 459 18.85 0.10 16.42
N SER A 460 17.63 0.25 16.92
CA SER A 460 16.74 -0.85 17.29
C SER A 460 15.66 -1.11 16.22
N PRO A 461 14.84 -2.17 16.36
CA PRO A 461 13.64 -2.37 15.54
C PRO A 461 12.57 -1.26 15.67
N GLU A 462 12.71 -0.34 16.63
CA GLU A 462 11.81 0.80 16.81
C GLU A 462 12.19 1.96 15.87
N ASP A 463 13.48 2.12 15.54
CA ASP A 463 13.98 3.18 14.66
C ASP A 463 13.59 2.99 13.17
N VAL A 464 13.03 1.83 12.80
CA VAL A 464 12.71 1.39 11.43
C VAL A 464 11.99 2.46 10.59
N GLY A 465 11.04 3.19 11.18
CA GLY A 465 10.30 4.25 10.51
C GLY A 465 11.19 5.42 10.07
N GLY A 466 11.95 5.98 11.02
CA GLY A 466 12.90 7.06 10.76
C GLY A 466 14.09 6.65 9.91
N MET A 467 14.57 5.40 10.04
CA MET A 467 15.58 4.82 9.15
C MET A 467 15.10 4.76 7.69
N HIS A 468 13.81 4.52 7.46
CA HIS A 468 13.20 4.55 6.12
C HIS A 468 12.98 5.98 5.62
N ALA A 469 12.71 6.94 6.50
CA ALA A 469 12.57 8.35 6.15
C ALA A 469 13.92 9.04 5.79
N ALA A 470 14.99 8.71 6.52
CA ALA A 470 16.30 9.35 6.35
C ALA A 470 16.96 9.04 5.00
N ALA A 471 17.72 9.98 4.44
CA ALA A 471 18.53 9.79 3.25
C ALA A 471 19.75 8.89 3.52
N GLY A 472 20.28 8.93 4.74
CA GLY A 472 21.37 8.07 5.18
C GLY A 472 21.40 7.89 6.70
N ILE A 473 22.15 6.88 7.15
CA ILE A 473 22.19 6.44 8.56
C ILE A 473 23.64 6.35 9.04
N LEU A 474 23.93 6.91 10.21
CA LEU A 474 25.25 6.85 10.85
C LEU A 474 25.11 6.29 12.28
N THR A 475 25.85 5.23 12.60
CA THR A 475 25.89 4.68 13.98
C THR A 475 27.28 4.69 14.60
N ALA A 476 27.34 4.91 15.92
CA ALA A 476 28.58 4.85 16.69
C ALA A 476 29.08 3.42 16.92
N ARG A 477 28.14 2.48 17.12
CA ARG A 477 28.37 1.04 17.35
C ARG A 477 27.80 0.19 16.21
N GLY A 478 28.06 -1.13 16.26
CA GLY A 478 27.57 -2.12 15.32
C GLY A 478 28.56 -2.49 14.21
N GLY A 479 28.69 -3.80 13.93
CA GLY A 479 29.52 -4.34 12.83
C GLY A 479 28.81 -4.30 11.47
N MET A 480 29.42 -4.97 10.47
CA MET A 480 28.85 -5.07 9.12
C MET A 480 27.55 -5.90 9.08
N THR A 481 27.32 -6.71 10.11
CA THR A 481 26.15 -7.56 10.35
C THR A 481 25.07 -6.91 11.25
N SER A 482 25.32 -5.70 11.76
CA SER A 482 24.41 -5.01 12.69
C SER A 482 23.02 -4.69 12.11
N HIS A 483 22.05 -4.42 12.99
CA HIS A 483 20.67 -4.07 12.61
C HIS A 483 20.62 -2.94 11.57
N ALA A 484 21.33 -1.83 11.82
CA ALA A 484 21.45 -0.71 10.89
C ALA A 484 21.95 -1.15 9.50
N ALA A 485 23.04 -1.92 9.47
CA ALA A 485 23.68 -2.38 8.26
C ALA A 485 22.78 -3.32 7.41
N VAL A 486 22.12 -4.28 8.06
CA VAL A 486 21.25 -5.27 7.38
C VAL A 486 19.95 -4.64 6.88
N VAL A 487 19.38 -3.68 7.61
CA VAL A 487 18.18 -2.96 7.21
C VAL A 487 18.49 -1.97 6.08
N ALA A 488 19.54 -1.15 6.23
CA ALA A 488 19.92 -0.15 5.23
C ALA A 488 20.26 -0.77 3.87
N ARG A 489 21.03 -1.88 3.84
CA ARG A 489 21.30 -2.63 2.59
C ARG A 489 20.02 -3.15 1.94
N GLY A 490 19.04 -3.60 2.73
CA GLY A 490 17.76 -4.07 2.23
C GLY A 490 16.90 -2.99 1.56
N TRP A 491 17.13 -1.71 1.88
CA TRP A 491 16.45 -0.57 1.27
C TRP A 491 17.33 0.25 0.32
N GLY A 492 18.60 -0.12 0.13
CA GLY A 492 19.54 0.66 -0.68
C GLY A 492 19.99 1.98 -0.06
N LYS A 493 19.70 2.22 1.21
CA LYS A 493 20.03 3.47 1.92
C LYS A 493 21.52 3.49 2.24
N CYS A 494 22.17 4.64 2.06
CA CYS A 494 23.56 4.84 2.48
C CYS A 494 23.68 4.66 4.01
N CYS A 495 24.59 3.80 4.47
CA CYS A 495 24.81 3.58 5.89
C CYS A 495 26.30 3.41 6.23
N ILE A 496 26.72 4.08 7.30
CA ILE A 496 28.02 3.94 7.92
C ILE A 496 27.80 3.44 9.36
N ALA A 497 28.29 2.25 9.68
CA ALA A 497 28.12 1.63 11.00
C ALA A 497 29.43 1.63 11.80
N GLY A 498 29.35 1.45 13.12
CA GLY A 498 30.53 1.24 13.97
C GLY A 498 31.54 2.39 13.97
N CYS A 499 31.07 3.63 13.77
CA CYS A 499 31.93 4.80 13.68
C CYS A 499 32.38 5.27 15.08
N ALA A 500 33.27 4.49 15.72
CA ALA A 500 33.71 4.68 17.12
C ALA A 500 34.34 6.06 17.45
N GLY A 501 34.66 6.88 16.43
CA GLY A 501 35.09 8.27 16.59
C GLY A 501 33.97 9.27 16.93
N ILE A 502 32.70 8.85 16.94
CA ILE A 502 31.55 9.72 17.27
C ILE A 502 31.00 9.43 18.67
N ARG A 503 30.50 10.47 19.35
CA ARG A 503 29.74 10.36 20.59
C ARG A 503 28.41 11.08 20.40
N VAL A 504 27.31 10.32 20.43
CA VAL A 504 25.95 10.84 20.28
C VAL A 504 25.40 11.20 21.66
N ASN A 505 24.79 12.37 21.78
CA ASN A 505 24.08 12.80 22.98
C ASN A 505 22.63 13.13 22.60
N ASP A 506 21.74 12.17 22.85
CA ASP A 506 20.32 12.26 22.51
C ASP A 506 19.58 13.35 23.32
N SER A 507 20.07 13.71 24.51
CA SER A 507 19.42 14.71 25.38
C SER A 507 19.72 16.15 24.95
N ASP A 508 20.97 16.43 24.60
CA ASP A 508 21.39 17.75 24.10
C ASP A 508 21.22 17.88 22.57
N LYS A 509 20.78 16.81 21.88
CA LYS A 509 20.64 16.72 20.41
C LYS A 509 21.89 17.17 19.66
N VAL A 510 23.03 16.56 20.01
CA VAL A 510 24.33 16.78 19.35
C VAL A 510 25.09 15.48 19.11
N VAL A 511 25.95 15.47 18.09
CA VAL A 511 27.03 14.49 17.93
C VAL A 511 28.38 15.17 18.00
N VAL A 512 29.28 14.62 18.83
CA VAL A 512 30.66 15.07 18.97
C VAL A 512 31.56 14.14 18.16
N ILE A 513 32.36 14.71 17.26
CA ILE A 513 33.30 13.99 16.40
C ILE A 513 34.68 14.64 16.56
N GLY A 514 35.54 14.00 17.35
CA GLY A 514 36.82 14.59 17.75
C GLY A 514 36.63 15.85 18.61
N ASP A 515 37.05 17.00 18.08
CA ASP A 515 36.90 18.34 18.65
C ASP A 515 35.66 19.09 18.13
N LYS A 516 34.97 18.55 17.12
CA LYS A 516 33.78 19.18 16.51
C LYS A 516 32.49 18.71 17.19
N VAL A 517 31.58 19.66 17.40
CA VAL A 517 30.19 19.41 17.78
C VAL A 517 29.32 19.70 16.56
N ILE A 518 28.33 18.86 16.29
CA ILE A 518 27.37 19.02 15.20
C ILE A 518 25.97 18.97 15.82
N GLU A 519 25.20 20.03 15.62
CA GLU A 519 23.85 20.22 16.17
C GLU A 519 22.75 19.65 15.25
N GLU A 520 21.56 19.43 15.80
CA GLU A 520 20.38 19.05 15.01
C GLU A 520 20.07 20.09 13.93
N GLY A 521 19.87 19.63 12.69
CA GLY A 521 19.64 20.49 11.54
C GLY A 521 20.90 20.87 10.74
N GLU A 522 22.11 20.61 11.25
CA GLU A 522 23.34 20.83 10.48
C GLU A 522 23.50 19.83 9.32
N TRP A 523 24.14 20.27 8.24
CA TRP A 523 24.34 19.45 7.05
C TRP A 523 25.58 18.57 7.15
N ILE A 524 25.39 17.26 6.96
CA ILE A 524 26.48 16.31 6.71
C ILE A 524 26.22 15.49 5.45
N SER A 525 27.30 14.95 4.89
CA SER A 525 27.26 14.01 3.79
C SER A 525 27.90 12.69 4.22
N LEU A 526 27.32 11.57 3.84
CA LEU A 526 27.82 10.22 4.12
C LEU A 526 28.21 9.53 2.82
N ASN A 527 29.41 8.96 2.76
CA ASN A 527 29.81 8.01 1.72
C ASN A 527 29.76 6.59 2.29
N GLY A 528 28.64 5.91 2.08
CA GLY A 528 28.41 4.54 2.55
C GLY A 528 29.30 3.51 1.84
N SER A 529 29.89 3.85 0.70
CA SER A 529 30.80 2.98 -0.05
C SER A 529 32.23 3.00 0.50
N THR A 530 32.69 4.14 1.04
CA THR A 530 34.04 4.29 1.62
C THR A 530 34.04 4.29 3.16
N GLY A 531 32.89 4.49 3.79
CA GLY A 531 32.73 4.64 5.25
C GLY A 531 33.00 6.06 5.75
N GLU A 532 33.08 7.06 4.87
CA GLU A 532 33.52 8.42 5.21
C GLU A 532 32.36 9.34 5.59
N VAL A 533 32.50 10.00 6.75
CA VAL A 533 31.58 11.03 7.25
C VAL A 533 32.17 12.39 6.91
N ILE A 534 31.44 13.20 6.16
CA ILE A 534 31.92 14.42 5.50
C ILE A 534 31.10 15.61 5.99
N LEU A 535 31.77 16.69 6.39
CA LEU A 535 31.10 17.90 6.87
C LEU A 535 30.49 18.72 5.71
N GLY A 536 29.26 19.20 5.89
CA GLY A 536 28.55 20.03 4.93
C GLY A 536 27.89 19.26 3.78
N LYS A 537 27.24 20.02 2.89
CA LYS A 537 26.55 19.53 1.70
C LYS A 537 27.56 19.33 0.55
N GLN A 538 27.80 18.08 0.13
CA GLN A 538 28.60 17.79 -1.08
C GLN A 538 27.70 17.65 -2.33
N PRO A 539 28.21 17.92 -3.55
CA PRO A 539 27.46 17.77 -4.79
C PRO A 539 27.41 16.29 -5.23
N LEU A 540 26.37 15.96 -5.99
CA LEU A 540 26.03 14.59 -6.37
C LEU A 540 25.96 14.43 -7.90
N SER A 541 26.62 13.38 -8.42
CA SER A 541 26.63 12.99 -9.82
C SER A 541 25.50 11.99 -10.15
N PRO A 542 24.93 12.04 -11.37
CA PRO A 542 24.20 10.91 -11.93
C PRO A 542 25.18 9.74 -12.19
N PRO A 543 24.79 8.49 -11.89
CA PRO A 543 25.69 7.34 -12.03
C PRO A 543 25.91 6.91 -13.49
N ALA A 544 27.06 6.29 -13.76
CA ALA A 544 27.44 5.80 -15.08
C ALA A 544 27.14 4.30 -15.26
N LEU A 545 26.44 3.96 -16.34
CA LEU A 545 26.24 2.57 -16.78
C LEU A 545 27.56 1.99 -17.30
N SER A 546 28.07 0.93 -16.69
CA SER A 546 29.25 0.20 -17.19
C SER A 546 29.37 -1.23 -16.64
N GLY A 547 30.08 -2.09 -17.37
CA GLY A 547 30.49 -3.43 -16.91
C GLY A 547 29.37 -4.46 -16.83
N ASP A 548 29.27 -5.17 -15.71
CA ASP A 548 28.33 -6.28 -15.50
C ASP A 548 26.86 -5.88 -15.73
N LEU A 549 26.50 -4.61 -15.47
CA LEU A 549 25.15 -4.09 -15.71
C LEU A 549 24.77 -4.06 -17.19
N GLU A 550 25.67 -3.67 -18.09
CA GLU A 550 25.40 -3.68 -19.53
C GLU A 550 25.18 -5.11 -20.04
N THR A 551 26.02 -6.05 -19.57
CA THR A 551 25.89 -7.48 -19.88
C THR A 551 24.53 -8.02 -19.40
N PHE A 552 24.16 -7.72 -18.16
CA PHE A 552 22.88 -8.13 -17.56
C PHE A 552 21.67 -7.52 -18.28
N MET A 553 21.69 -6.22 -18.59
CA MET A 553 20.62 -5.56 -19.33
C MET A 553 20.49 -6.11 -20.76
N SER A 554 21.60 -6.51 -21.41
CA SER A 554 21.56 -7.18 -22.71
C SER A 554 20.81 -8.52 -22.68
N TRP A 555 20.77 -9.21 -21.53
CA TRP A 555 19.98 -10.43 -21.35
C TRP A 555 18.50 -10.09 -21.17
N ALA A 556 18.20 -9.00 -20.46
CA ALA A 556 16.83 -8.54 -20.28
C ALA A 556 16.21 -8.08 -21.60
N ASP A 557 16.92 -7.26 -22.38
CA ASP A 557 16.48 -6.79 -23.70
C ASP A 557 16.26 -7.95 -24.71
N LYS A 558 16.96 -9.08 -24.57
CA LYS A 558 16.75 -10.29 -25.41
C LYS A 558 15.56 -11.15 -25.02
N LEU A 559 15.02 -11.00 -23.80
CA LEU A 559 13.98 -11.87 -23.25
C LEU A 559 12.62 -11.18 -23.04
N ARG A 560 12.57 -9.84 -23.05
CA ARG A 560 11.31 -9.10 -22.99
C ARG A 560 10.55 -9.17 -24.33
N GLN A 561 9.22 -9.09 -24.25
CA GLN A 561 8.34 -9.06 -25.42
C GLN A 561 7.79 -7.65 -25.71
N LEU A 562 7.48 -6.89 -24.66
CA LEU A 562 7.08 -5.49 -24.76
C LEU A 562 8.27 -4.61 -25.16
N LYS A 563 7.99 -3.60 -25.99
CA LYS A 563 8.93 -2.49 -26.21
C LYS A 563 8.95 -1.54 -25.02
N VAL A 564 10.08 -0.87 -24.80
CA VAL A 564 10.22 0.15 -23.75
C VAL A 564 10.52 1.51 -24.38
N MET A 565 9.52 2.37 -24.33
CA MET A 565 9.53 3.73 -24.86
C MET A 565 9.74 4.71 -23.69
N ALA A 566 10.02 5.98 -24.02
CA ALA A 566 10.18 7.04 -23.03
C ALA A 566 9.06 8.09 -23.10
N ASN A 567 8.75 8.66 -21.95
CA ASN A 567 8.04 9.94 -21.83
C ASN A 567 9.12 11.02 -21.74
N ALA A 568 9.32 11.79 -22.81
CA ALA A 568 10.42 12.74 -22.93
C ALA A 568 10.00 13.94 -23.78
N ASP A 569 10.16 15.13 -23.21
CA ASP A 569 9.60 16.37 -23.75
C ASP A 569 10.69 17.35 -24.25
N THR A 570 11.96 17.04 -23.97
CA THR A 570 13.15 17.83 -24.37
C THR A 570 14.16 16.97 -25.16
N PRO A 571 15.05 17.59 -25.97
CA PRO A 571 16.14 16.87 -26.66
C PRO A 571 17.10 16.16 -25.69
N GLU A 572 17.38 16.76 -24.53
CA GLU A 572 18.25 16.24 -23.48
C GLU A 572 17.63 15.00 -22.80
N ASP A 573 16.34 15.04 -22.48
CA ASP A 573 15.59 13.90 -21.94
C ASP A 573 15.51 12.77 -22.96
N ALA A 574 15.26 13.10 -24.23
CA ALA A 574 15.23 12.14 -25.33
C ALA A 574 16.58 11.42 -25.51
N LEU A 575 17.69 12.15 -25.48
CA LEU A 575 19.03 11.56 -25.55
C LEU A 575 19.34 10.70 -24.32
N THR A 576 18.96 11.16 -23.12
CA THR A 576 19.13 10.41 -21.87
C THR A 576 18.33 9.10 -21.88
N ALA A 577 17.08 9.14 -22.31
CA ALA A 577 16.25 7.96 -22.50
C ALA A 577 16.86 6.97 -23.49
N ARG A 578 17.36 7.46 -24.64
CA ARG A 578 18.03 6.63 -25.64
C ARG A 578 19.31 5.98 -25.11
N ASN A 579 20.10 6.69 -24.30
CA ASN A 579 21.30 6.15 -23.65
C ASN A 579 20.96 5.05 -22.62
N ASN A 580 19.82 5.16 -21.94
CA ASN A 580 19.27 4.09 -21.09
C ASN A 580 18.57 2.97 -21.91
N GLY A 581 18.60 3.09 -23.24
CA GLY A 581 18.13 2.08 -24.19
C GLY A 581 16.63 2.10 -24.44
N ALA A 582 15.99 3.26 -24.41
CA ALA A 582 14.63 3.45 -24.92
C ALA A 582 14.56 3.18 -26.44
N GLU A 583 13.47 2.57 -26.89
CA GLU A 583 13.22 2.20 -28.30
C GLU A 583 12.39 3.24 -29.07
N GLY A 584 12.22 4.43 -28.49
CA GLY A 584 11.44 5.54 -29.01
C GLY A 584 10.85 6.39 -27.89
N ILE A 585 10.05 7.39 -28.27
CA ILE A 585 9.26 8.21 -27.34
C ILE A 585 7.80 7.82 -27.52
N GLY A 586 7.13 7.35 -26.45
CA GLY A 586 5.71 7.00 -26.46
C GLY A 586 4.81 8.13 -25.95
N LEU A 587 5.39 9.19 -25.38
CA LEU A 587 4.72 10.44 -25.07
C LEU A 587 5.71 11.62 -25.05
N CYS A 588 5.57 12.53 -26.01
CA CYS A 588 6.15 13.87 -25.99
C CYS A 588 5.01 14.87 -25.75
N ARG A 589 5.03 15.56 -24.61
CA ARG A 589 4.06 16.61 -24.21
C ARG A 589 4.46 17.95 -24.81
N THR A 590 3.57 18.54 -25.59
CA THR A 590 3.85 19.84 -26.24
C THR A 590 3.61 21.03 -25.32
N GLU A 591 2.82 20.86 -24.26
CA GLU A 591 2.57 21.83 -23.21
C GLU A 591 3.86 22.31 -22.52
N HIS A 592 4.74 21.40 -22.14
CA HIS A 592 6.01 21.71 -21.49
C HIS A 592 6.94 22.56 -22.36
N MET A 593 6.86 22.44 -23.69
CA MET A 593 7.62 23.27 -24.62
C MET A 593 7.21 24.74 -24.53
N PHE A 594 5.97 25.06 -24.18
CA PHE A 594 5.52 26.44 -24.01
C PHE A 594 5.99 27.08 -22.71
N PHE A 595 6.19 26.29 -21.65
CA PHE A 595 6.70 26.75 -20.35
C PHE A 595 8.23 26.95 -20.30
N ALA A 596 8.97 26.54 -21.34
CA ALA A 596 10.44 26.56 -21.35
C ALA A 596 11.08 27.96 -21.26
N SER A 597 10.34 29.05 -21.52
CA SER A 597 10.81 30.43 -21.32
C SER A 597 9.67 31.45 -21.28
N ASP A 598 9.90 32.57 -20.59
CA ASP A 598 8.95 33.69 -20.49
C ASP A 598 8.45 34.20 -21.85
N GLU A 599 9.31 34.19 -22.88
CA GLU A 599 8.94 34.62 -24.24
C GLU A 599 7.87 33.72 -24.86
N ARG A 600 8.00 32.40 -24.67
CA ARG A 600 7.04 31.40 -25.15
C ARG A 600 5.72 31.48 -24.36
N ILE A 601 5.80 31.62 -23.04
CA ILE A 601 4.63 31.84 -22.18
C ILE A 601 3.88 33.11 -22.60
N LYS A 602 4.58 34.22 -22.88
CA LYS A 602 3.96 35.47 -23.35
C LYS A 602 3.29 35.32 -24.72
N ALA A 603 3.87 34.54 -25.63
CA ALA A 603 3.22 34.25 -26.91
C ALA A 603 1.95 33.39 -26.75
N VAL A 604 1.94 32.41 -25.84
CA VAL A 604 0.72 31.67 -25.48
C VAL A 604 -0.31 32.58 -24.81
N ARG A 605 0.08 33.43 -23.84
CA ARG A 605 -0.84 34.41 -23.21
C ARG A 605 -1.47 35.36 -24.24
N LYS A 606 -0.71 35.83 -25.24
CA LYS A 606 -1.24 36.61 -26.37
C LYS A 606 -2.28 35.83 -27.18
N MET A 607 -2.03 34.56 -27.50
CA MET A 607 -3.00 33.67 -28.16
C MET A 607 -4.27 33.50 -27.32
N ILE A 608 -4.16 33.37 -26.00
CA ILE A 608 -5.32 33.25 -25.08
C ILE A 608 -6.14 34.55 -25.07
N MET A 609 -5.49 35.71 -25.06
CA MET A 609 -6.20 37.01 -25.09
C MET A 609 -6.76 37.38 -26.47
N ALA A 610 -6.30 36.74 -27.56
CA ALA A 610 -6.73 37.05 -28.93
C ALA A 610 -8.25 36.87 -29.15
N VAL A 611 -8.94 37.97 -29.49
CA VAL A 611 -10.39 38.00 -29.67
C VAL A 611 -10.80 37.45 -31.03
N THR A 612 -10.00 37.71 -32.09
CA THR A 612 -10.27 37.20 -33.44
C THR A 612 -9.35 36.04 -33.82
N SER A 613 -9.76 35.27 -34.83
CA SER A 613 -8.98 34.19 -35.44
C SER A 613 -7.65 34.68 -36.00
N GLU A 614 -7.61 35.89 -36.55
CA GLU A 614 -6.43 36.50 -37.17
C GLU A 614 -5.41 36.87 -36.10
N GLN A 615 -5.84 37.53 -35.02
CA GLN A 615 -4.99 37.81 -33.85
C GLN A 615 -4.42 36.53 -33.23
N ARG A 616 -5.22 35.44 -33.23
CA ARG A 616 -4.76 34.15 -32.72
C ARG A 616 -3.73 33.51 -33.64
N LYS A 617 -3.93 33.57 -34.96
CA LYS A 617 -2.94 33.10 -35.95
C LYS A 617 -1.64 33.89 -35.87
N GLU A 618 -1.69 35.21 -35.73
CA GLU A 618 -0.49 36.05 -35.51
C GLU A 618 0.29 35.65 -34.25
N ALA A 619 -0.40 35.32 -33.14
CA ALA A 619 0.25 34.83 -31.92
C ALA A 619 0.81 33.40 -32.06
N LEU A 620 0.13 32.54 -32.82
CA LEU A 620 0.56 31.16 -33.12
C LEU A 620 1.78 31.12 -34.06
N ASP A 621 1.87 32.04 -35.03
CA ASP A 621 3.01 32.15 -35.94
C ASP A 621 4.32 32.49 -35.20
N VAL A 622 4.24 33.16 -34.04
CA VAL A 622 5.39 33.39 -33.14
C VAL A 622 5.83 32.08 -32.46
N LEU A 623 4.90 31.15 -32.18
CA LEU A 623 5.19 29.86 -31.52
C LEU A 623 5.73 28.80 -32.49
N LEU A 624 5.33 28.85 -33.77
CA LEU A 624 5.76 27.93 -34.83
C LEU A 624 7.29 27.72 -34.91
N PRO A 625 8.17 28.75 -34.95
CA PRO A 625 9.62 28.52 -35.00
C PRO A 625 10.20 27.88 -33.75
N PHE A 626 9.62 28.14 -32.57
CA PHE A 626 10.05 27.53 -31.31
C PHE A 626 9.72 26.03 -31.27
N GLN A 627 8.44 25.68 -31.46
CA GLN A 627 7.97 24.29 -31.56
C GLN A 627 8.77 23.50 -32.61
N ARG A 628 8.98 24.06 -33.81
CA ARG A 628 9.77 23.41 -34.87
C ARG A 628 11.22 23.16 -34.44
N SER A 629 11.84 24.10 -33.72
CA SER A 629 13.21 23.94 -33.22
C SER A 629 13.33 22.81 -32.20
N ASP A 630 12.36 22.68 -31.29
CA ASP A 630 12.36 21.64 -30.26
C ASP A 630 12.19 20.25 -30.90
N PHE A 631 11.23 20.11 -31.83
CA PHE A 631 11.08 18.89 -32.62
C PHE A 631 12.33 18.56 -33.46
N GLU A 632 13.04 19.56 -34.02
CA GLU A 632 14.34 19.32 -34.68
C GLU A 632 15.45 18.84 -33.73
N GLY A 633 15.33 19.10 -32.43
CA GLY A 633 16.19 18.53 -31.39
C GLY A 633 15.79 17.10 -31.04
N ILE A 634 14.51 16.87 -30.74
CA ILE A 634 13.97 15.57 -30.29
C ILE A 634 14.11 14.50 -31.38
N PHE A 635 13.70 14.79 -32.62
CA PHE A 635 13.83 13.86 -33.74
C PHE A 635 15.30 13.54 -34.06
N ARG A 636 16.24 14.45 -33.78
CA ARG A 636 17.68 14.20 -33.93
C ARG A 636 18.21 13.29 -32.83
N ALA A 637 17.78 13.49 -31.58
CA ALA A 637 18.10 12.60 -30.48
C ALA A 637 17.55 11.18 -30.72
N MET A 638 16.38 11.06 -31.35
CA MET A 638 15.70 9.79 -31.68
C MET A 638 15.86 9.31 -33.13
N ASP A 639 16.94 9.68 -33.82
CA ASP A 639 17.22 9.21 -35.19
C ASP A 639 17.05 7.69 -35.36
N GLY A 640 16.12 7.28 -36.23
CA GLY A 640 15.76 5.88 -36.50
C GLY A 640 14.70 5.27 -35.59
N LEU A 641 14.16 6.02 -34.62
CA LEU A 641 13.17 5.55 -33.64
C LEU A 641 11.84 6.33 -33.74
N PRO A 642 10.69 5.70 -33.42
CA PRO A 642 9.39 6.37 -33.36
C PRO A 642 9.33 7.44 -32.27
N VAL A 643 8.63 8.54 -32.57
CA VAL A 643 8.37 9.64 -31.63
C VAL A 643 6.89 10.02 -31.66
N THR A 644 6.18 9.64 -30.60
CA THR A 644 4.75 9.88 -30.42
C THR A 644 4.50 11.20 -29.69
N ILE A 645 3.87 12.15 -30.38
CA ILE A 645 3.66 13.53 -29.94
C ILE A 645 2.18 13.73 -29.57
N ARG A 646 1.95 14.26 -28.36
CA ARG A 646 0.62 14.68 -27.89
C ARG A 646 0.47 16.18 -28.11
N LEU A 647 -0.61 16.57 -28.80
CA LEU A 647 -0.95 17.98 -29.01
C LEU A 647 -1.46 18.62 -27.70
N LEU A 648 -1.67 19.94 -27.70
CA LEU A 648 -1.87 20.69 -26.46
C LEU A 648 -3.03 20.14 -25.61
N ASP A 649 -2.71 19.66 -24.41
CA ASP A 649 -3.68 19.08 -23.47
C ASP A 649 -4.21 20.03 -22.39
N PRO A 650 -3.42 20.87 -21.68
CA PRO A 650 -3.93 21.60 -20.51
C PRO A 650 -4.95 22.70 -20.87
N PRO A 651 -5.87 23.03 -19.94
CA PRO A 651 -6.79 24.16 -20.06
C PRO A 651 -6.03 25.48 -20.09
N LEU A 652 -6.57 26.46 -20.82
CA LEU A 652 -5.89 27.73 -21.09
C LEU A 652 -5.53 28.54 -19.84
N HIS A 653 -6.25 28.36 -18.72
CA HIS A 653 -5.98 29.11 -17.50
C HIS A 653 -4.64 28.75 -16.83
N GLU A 654 -4.06 27.57 -17.10
CA GLU A 654 -2.74 27.17 -16.56
C GLU A 654 -1.57 27.98 -17.14
N PHE A 655 -1.77 28.74 -18.22
CA PHE A 655 -0.76 29.64 -18.80
C PHE A 655 -0.86 31.09 -18.30
N LEU A 656 -1.87 31.41 -17.50
CA LEU A 656 -2.06 32.74 -16.91
C LEU A 656 -1.08 32.92 -15.74
N PRO A 657 -0.72 34.18 -15.37
CA PRO A 657 0.04 34.42 -14.14
C PRO A 657 -0.71 33.90 -12.90
N GLU A 658 0.05 33.43 -11.90
CA GLU A 658 -0.47 33.10 -10.58
C GLU A 658 -0.38 34.32 -9.64
N GLY A 659 -1.34 34.50 -8.74
CA GLY A 659 -1.32 35.57 -7.75
C GLY A 659 -2.71 36.12 -7.41
N ASP A 660 -2.75 37.29 -6.77
CA ASP A 660 -4.01 38.03 -6.61
C ASP A 660 -4.49 38.53 -7.98
N LEU A 661 -5.80 38.47 -8.22
CA LEU A 661 -6.42 38.80 -9.51
C LEU A 661 -6.02 40.20 -10.04
N GLN A 662 -5.77 41.15 -9.14
CA GLN A 662 -5.31 42.50 -9.48
C GLN A 662 -3.90 42.51 -10.10
N ASP A 663 -3.00 41.66 -9.60
CA ASP A 663 -1.64 41.56 -10.10
C ASP A 663 -1.61 40.82 -11.45
N ILE A 664 -2.39 39.74 -11.57
CA ILE A 664 -2.59 38.98 -12.82
C ILE A 664 -3.08 39.92 -13.94
N VAL A 665 -4.11 40.73 -13.66
CA VAL A 665 -4.64 41.72 -14.62
C VAL A 665 -3.59 42.79 -14.94
N SER A 666 -2.90 43.32 -13.93
CA SER A 666 -1.87 44.36 -14.14
C SER A 666 -0.67 43.86 -14.96
N GLU A 667 -0.29 42.59 -14.81
CA GLU A 667 0.75 41.94 -15.62
C GLU A 667 0.29 41.78 -17.08
N LEU A 668 -0.84 41.10 -17.31
CA LEU A 668 -1.36 40.83 -18.65
C LEU A 668 -1.65 42.13 -19.44
N THR A 669 -2.21 43.16 -18.80
CA THR A 669 -2.41 44.49 -19.41
C THR A 669 -1.09 45.12 -19.86
N LYS A 670 -0.02 45.03 -19.05
CA LYS A 670 1.32 45.54 -19.42
C LYS A 670 2.00 44.71 -20.51
N GLU A 671 1.82 43.39 -20.53
CA GLU A 671 2.49 42.49 -21.46
C GLU A 671 1.85 42.45 -22.86
N ILE A 672 0.53 42.62 -22.93
CA ILE A 672 -0.26 42.36 -24.13
C ILE A 672 -0.89 43.63 -24.71
N GLY A 673 -1.13 44.66 -23.89
CA GLY A 673 -1.72 45.94 -24.34
C GLY A 673 -3.24 45.92 -24.51
N VAL A 674 -3.93 44.95 -23.89
CA VAL A 674 -5.40 44.87 -23.75
C VAL A 674 -5.88 45.66 -22.53
N THR A 675 -7.15 46.08 -22.53
CA THR A 675 -7.73 46.82 -21.39
C THR A 675 -7.98 45.93 -20.18
N GLU A 676 -7.97 46.49 -18.98
CA GLU A 676 -8.20 45.73 -17.73
C GLU A 676 -9.55 44.97 -17.77
N ASP A 677 -10.63 45.63 -18.24
CA ASP A 677 -11.97 45.03 -18.38
C ASP A 677 -11.99 43.80 -19.32
N GLU A 678 -11.24 43.86 -20.43
CA GLU A 678 -11.10 42.72 -21.35
C GLU A 678 -10.36 41.56 -20.69
N VAL A 679 -9.32 41.84 -19.90
CA VAL A 679 -8.58 40.80 -19.16
C VAL A 679 -9.46 40.18 -18.07
N TYR A 680 -10.16 40.98 -17.27
CA TYR A 680 -11.11 40.46 -16.26
C TYR A 680 -12.16 39.55 -16.90
N SER A 681 -12.83 40.01 -17.97
CA SER A 681 -13.83 39.21 -18.67
C SER A 681 -13.23 37.94 -19.26
N ARG A 682 -11.98 37.98 -19.75
CA ARG A 682 -11.31 36.80 -20.29
C ARG A 682 -10.94 35.78 -19.22
N ILE A 683 -10.40 36.22 -18.08
CA ILE A 683 -10.09 35.34 -16.94
C ILE A 683 -11.37 34.69 -16.41
N GLU A 684 -12.45 35.45 -16.25
CA GLU A 684 -13.75 34.93 -15.80
C GLU A 684 -14.31 33.88 -16.77
N ASN A 685 -14.27 34.14 -18.08
CA ASN A 685 -14.73 33.19 -19.11
C ASN A 685 -13.84 31.93 -19.23
N LEU A 686 -12.59 31.97 -18.78
CA LEU A 686 -11.66 30.83 -18.76
C LEU A 686 -11.58 30.13 -17.40
N SER A 687 -12.29 30.64 -16.39
CA SER A 687 -12.32 30.05 -15.05
C SER A 687 -13.25 28.85 -15.03
N GLU A 688 -12.73 27.69 -14.63
CA GLU A 688 -13.48 26.43 -14.57
C GLU A 688 -13.60 25.90 -13.14
N VAL A 689 -14.76 25.31 -12.81
CA VAL A 689 -14.98 24.70 -11.49
C VAL A 689 -14.20 23.40 -11.32
N ASN A 690 -13.98 22.65 -12.41
CA ASN A 690 -13.23 21.39 -12.42
C ASN A 690 -12.32 21.33 -13.67
N PRO A 691 -11.17 22.03 -13.67
CA PRO A 691 -10.22 22.10 -14.80
C PRO A 691 -9.87 20.76 -15.46
N MET A 692 -9.71 19.71 -14.64
CA MET A 692 -9.39 18.34 -15.10
C MET A 692 -10.41 17.78 -16.11
N LEU A 693 -11.68 18.19 -16.01
CA LEU A 693 -12.77 17.72 -16.88
C LEU A 693 -13.29 18.80 -17.84
N GLY A 694 -12.61 19.94 -17.95
CA GLY A 694 -13.08 21.17 -18.59
C GLY A 694 -12.70 21.35 -20.07
N PHE A 695 -12.48 22.60 -20.48
CA PHE A 695 -12.24 23.02 -21.86
C PHE A 695 -10.76 22.89 -22.25
N ARG A 696 -10.34 21.63 -22.38
CA ARG A 696 -8.95 21.21 -22.59
C ARG A 696 -8.80 20.16 -23.70
N GLY A 697 -7.56 19.81 -24.04
CA GLY A 697 -7.23 18.75 -25.02
C GLY A 697 -7.93 18.90 -26.37
N CYS A 698 -8.40 17.78 -26.93
CA CYS A 698 -9.04 17.76 -28.25
C CYS A 698 -10.28 18.67 -28.37
N ARG A 699 -10.93 19.04 -27.25
CA ARG A 699 -12.05 20.01 -27.24
C ARG A 699 -11.56 21.40 -27.64
N LEU A 700 -10.42 21.80 -27.09
CA LEU A 700 -9.76 23.06 -27.39
C LEU A 700 -9.31 23.10 -28.86
N GLY A 701 -8.66 22.03 -29.34
CA GLY A 701 -8.28 21.89 -30.76
C GLY A 701 -9.47 21.85 -31.73
N ILE A 702 -10.63 21.31 -31.33
CA ILE A 702 -11.86 21.33 -32.17
C ILE A 702 -12.43 22.76 -32.24
N SER A 703 -12.47 23.47 -31.11
CA SER A 703 -12.98 24.84 -31.07
C SER A 703 -12.05 25.86 -31.73
N TYR A 704 -10.73 25.65 -31.66
CA TYR A 704 -9.70 26.50 -32.24
C TYR A 704 -8.73 25.69 -33.14
N PRO A 705 -9.17 25.26 -34.34
CA PRO A 705 -8.39 24.41 -35.25
C PRO A 705 -7.00 24.95 -35.59
N GLU A 706 -6.84 26.27 -35.62
CA GLU A 706 -5.57 26.96 -35.87
C GLU A 706 -4.44 26.55 -34.90
N LEU A 707 -4.79 26.13 -33.68
CA LEU A 707 -3.85 25.59 -32.70
C LEU A 707 -3.22 24.28 -33.21
N THR A 708 -4.08 23.32 -33.60
CA THR A 708 -3.65 22.05 -34.22
C THR A 708 -2.90 22.31 -35.53
N GLU A 709 -3.40 23.22 -36.38
CA GLU A 709 -2.72 23.59 -37.63
C GLU A 709 -1.27 24.03 -37.40
N MET A 710 -1.02 24.89 -36.40
CA MET A 710 0.33 25.35 -36.04
C MET A 710 1.22 24.22 -35.54
N GLN A 711 0.74 23.41 -34.58
CA GLN A 711 1.54 22.31 -34.02
C GLN A 711 1.88 21.26 -35.08
N VAL A 712 0.91 20.86 -35.91
CA VAL A 712 1.11 19.91 -37.01
C VAL A 712 2.10 20.48 -38.04
N ARG A 713 1.97 21.76 -38.40
CA ARG A 713 2.91 22.43 -39.31
C ARG A 713 4.34 22.45 -38.73
N ALA A 714 4.51 22.68 -37.43
CA ALA A 714 5.80 22.60 -36.75
C ALA A 714 6.42 21.18 -36.84
N ILE A 715 5.63 20.15 -36.51
CA ILE A 715 6.04 18.73 -36.54
C ILE A 715 6.53 18.33 -37.94
N PHE A 716 5.71 18.54 -38.98
CA PHE A 716 6.07 18.13 -40.34
C PHE A 716 7.21 18.95 -40.94
N GLN A 717 7.31 20.25 -40.64
CA GLN A 717 8.46 21.05 -41.08
C GLN A 717 9.77 20.59 -40.44
N ALA A 718 9.77 20.27 -39.14
CA ALA A 718 10.95 19.73 -38.45
C ALA A 718 11.35 18.37 -39.04
N ALA A 719 10.39 17.45 -39.17
CA ALA A 719 10.63 16.10 -39.68
C ALA A 719 11.18 16.10 -41.12
N VAL A 720 10.61 16.90 -42.03
CA VAL A 720 11.11 17.02 -43.41
C VAL A 720 12.48 17.71 -43.46
N THR A 721 12.72 18.71 -42.60
CA THR A 721 14.01 19.42 -42.55
C THR A 721 15.15 18.49 -42.09
N LEU A 722 14.88 17.60 -41.13
CA LEU A 722 15.85 16.58 -40.70
C LEU A 722 15.95 15.40 -41.67
N GLY A 723 14.85 14.96 -42.29
CA GLY A 723 14.87 13.93 -43.33
C GLY A 723 15.77 14.31 -44.50
N LYS A 724 15.75 15.59 -44.92
CA LYS A 724 16.69 16.14 -45.91
C LYS A 724 18.15 16.20 -45.45
N LYS A 725 18.42 16.12 -44.15
CA LYS A 725 19.76 16.00 -43.55
C LYS A 725 20.18 14.54 -43.32
N GLY A 726 19.34 13.56 -43.70
CA GLY A 726 19.63 12.12 -43.60
C GLY A 726 19.17 11.43 -42.32
N VAL A 727 18.47 12.14 -41.42
CA VAL A 727 17.88 11.57 -40.20
C VAL A 727 16.62 10.79 -40.55
N ILE A 728 16.45 9.59 -40.00
CA ILE A 728 15.23 8.79 -40.17
C ILE A 728 14.21 9.24 -39.12
N VAL A 729 13.17 9.94 -39.56
CA VAL A 729 12.11 10.48 -38.68
C VAL A 729 10.81 9.69 -38.85
N LEU A 730 10.25 9.23 -37.73
CA LEU A 730 9.02 8.44 -37.66
C LEU A 730 8.03 9.13 -36.69
N PRO A 731 7.30 10.17 -37.13
CA PRO A 731 6.39 10.91 -36.27
C PRO A 731 5.03 10.22 -36.14
N GLU A 732 4.53 10.15 -34.91
CA GLU A 732 3.19 9.68 -34.58
C GLU A 732 2.44 10.78 -33.83
N ILE A 733 1.16 11.03 -34.15
CA ILE A 733 0.37 12.14 -33.60
C ILE A 733 -0.92 11.60 -32.96
N MET A 734 -1.27 12.04 -31.74
CA MET A 734 -2.42 11.52 -30.99
C MET A 734 -3.70 12.40 -31.05
N GLU A 735 -4.57 12.26 -32.05
CA GLU A 735 -5.94 12.83 -32.04
C GLU A 735 -6.95 12.06 -32.94
N LEU A 736 -8.26 12.31 -32.78
CA LEU A 736 -9.34 11.53 -33.44
C LEU A 736 -10.21 12.33 -34.44
N GLN A 737 -10.67 11.63 -35.49
CA GLN A 737 -11.72 12.02 -36.46
C GLN A 737 -11.62 13.46 -37.02
N HIS A 738 -12.25 14.45 -36.38
CA HIS A 738 -12.21 15.87 -36.81
C HIS A 738 -10.76 16.35 -36.89
N GLN A 739 -10.00 16.09 -35.84
CA GLN A 739 -8.60 16.46 -35.74
C GLN A 739 -7.71 15.68 -36.70
N ALA A 740 -7.96 14.37 -36.84
CA ALA A 740 -7.27 13.55 -37.84
C ALA A 740 -7.45 14.10 -39.28
N SER A 741 -8.59 14.74 -39.58
CA SER A 741 -8.81 15.42 -40.87
C SER A 741 -7.94 16.69 -41.01
N ILE A 742 -7.83 17.51 -39.97
CA ILE A 742 -6.97 18.71 -39.94
C ILE A 742 -5.49 18.28 -40.10
N ILE A 743 -5.04 17.32 -39.29
CA ILE A 743 -3.68 16.76 -39.34
C ILE A 743 -3.35 16.29 -40.77
N ARG A 744 -4.24 15.50 -41.39
CA ARG A 744 -4.06 15.00 -42.77
C ARG A 744 -4.01 16.11 -43.82
N SER A 745 -4.77 17.20 -43.66
CA SER A 745 -4.73 18.35 -44.58
C SER A 745 -3.39 19.09 -44.48
N VAL A 746 -3.02 19.52 -43.28
CA VAL A 746 -1.80 20.29 -43.04
C VAL A 746 -0.54 19.48 -43.35
N ALA A 747 -0.53 18.18 -43.04
CA ALA A 747 0.54 17.28 -43.45
C ALA A 747 0.72 17.26 -44.97
N LYS A 748 -0.38 17.15 -45.74
CA LYS A 748 -0.36 17.14 -47.20
C LYS A 748 0.11 18.47 -47.78
N GLU A 749 -0.30 19.60 -47.20
CA GLU A 749 0.15 20.94 -47.57
C GLU A 749 1.65 21.10 -47.36
N VAL A 750 2.17 20.83 -46.15
CA VAL A 750 3.60 20.97 -45.81
C VAL A 750 4.46 20.03 -46.65
N LEU A 751 4.03 18.78 -46.87
CA LEU A 751 4.75 17.83 -47.73
C LEU A 751 4.81 18.28 -49.20
N ALA A 752 3.75 18.91 -49.71
CA ALA A 752 3.73 19.50 -51.05
C ALA A 752 4.60 20.77 -51.14
N GLU A 753 4.47 21.70 -50.18
CA GLU A 753 5.29 22.91 -50.06
C GLU A 753 6.79 22.59 -50.03
N MET A 754 7.17 21.56 -49.28
CA MET A 754 8.58 21.18 -49.10
C MET A 754 9.06 20.13 -50.12
N GLY A 755 8.20 19.62 -51.02
CA GLY A 755 8.56 18.66 -52.05
C GLY A 755 9.13 17.35 -51.50
N SER A 756 8.48 16.77 -50.49
CA SER A 756 8.95 15.55 -49.80
C SER A 756 7.81 14.57 -49.52
N SER A 757 8.13 13.30 -49.29
CA SER A 757 7.22 12.28 -48.78
C SER A 757 7.71 11.79 -47.42
N LEU A 758 6.80 11.69 -46.44
CA LEU A 758 7.10 11.19 -45.10
C LEU A 758 5.98 10.22 -44.68
N SER A 759 6.36 9.07 -44.10
CA SER A 759 5.44 8.17 -43.41
C SER A 759 5.17 8.69 -42.01
N TYR A 760 3.91 8.74 -41.60
CA TYR A 760 3.45 9.13 -40.27
C TYR A 760 2.18 8.34 -39.92
N SER A 761 1.85 8.28 -38.63
CA SER A 761 0.62 7.64 -38.15
C SER A 761 -0.17 8.53 -37.21
N ILE A 762 -1.51 8.42 -37.26
CA ILE A 762 -2.41 9.15 -36.35
C ILE A 762 -3.10 8.15 -35.42
N GLY A 763 -2.89 8.28 -34.12
CA GLY A 763 -3.53 7.46 -33.08
C GLY A 763 -4.36 8.32 -32.14
N THR A 764 -4.71 7.79 -30.97
CA THR A 764 -5.42 8.57 -29.92
C THR A 764 -5.02 8.12 -28.53
N MET A 765 -5.11 9.03 -27.57
CA MET A 765 -5.05 8.67 -26.16
C MET A 765 -6.37 7.99 -25.75
N ILE A 766 -6.28 6.94 -24.91
CA ILE A 766 -7.41 6.25 -24.28
C ILE A 766 -7.33 6.52 -22.78
N GLU A 767 -7.92 7.63 -22.36
CA GLU A 767 -7.90 8.14 -20.98
C GLU A 767 -9.29 8.45 -20.41
N VAL A 768 -10.31 8.51 -21.27
CA VAL A 768 -11.72 8.66 -20.85
C VAL A 768 -12.37 7.27 -20.81
N PRO A 769 -13.09 6.87 -19.74
CA PRO A 769 -13.73 5.56 -19.67
C PRO A 769 -14.66 5.26 -20.85
N ARG A 770 -15.35 6.28 -21.40
CA ARG A 770 -16.16 6.14 -22.62
C ARG A 770 -15.33 5.69 -23.83
N ALA A 771 -14.09 6.18 -23.99
CA ALA A 771 -13.21 5.79 -25.09
C ALA A 771 -12.86 4.30 -25.03
N ALA A 772 -12.66 3.75 -23.83
CA ALA A 772 -12.47 2.31 -23.65
C ALA A 772 -13.73 1.50 -24.01
N LEU A 773 -14.92 1.99 -23.63
CA LEU A 773 -16.19 1.32 -23.88
C LEU A 773 -16.59 1.25 -25.37
N ILE A 774 -16.21 2.24 -26.19
CA ILE A 774 -16.47 2.28 -27.65
C ILE A 774 -15.19 2.19 -28.50
N ALA A 775 -14.14 1.54 -27.97
CA ALA A 775 -12.84 1.46 -28.62
C ALA A 775 -12.87 0.81 -30.03
N ASP A 776 -13.87 -0.02 -30.33
CA ASP A 776 -14.10 -0.61 -31.65
C ASP A 776 -14.58 0.40 -32.71
N GLU A 777 -15.22 1.50 -32.30
CA GLU A 777 -15.53 2.62 -33.20
C GLU A 777 -14.30 3.50 -33.41
N ILE A 778 -13.60 3.83 -32.31
CA ILE A 778 -12.41 4.69 -32.31
C ILE A 778 -11.28 4.08 -33.16
N ALA A 779 -11.06 2.77 -33.04
CA ALA A 779 -10.05 2.05 -33.82
C ALA A 779 -10.34 1.99 -35.33
N LYS A 780 -11.49 2.47 -35.83
CA LYS A 780 -11.69 2.62 -37.28
C LYS A 780 -10.84 3.78 -37.83
N GLU A 781 -10.74 4.87 -37.08
CA GLU A 781 -10.00 6.08 -37.45
C GLU A 781 -8.54 6.08 -36.95
N ALA A 782 -8.31 5.62 -35.71
CA ALA A 782 -6.99 5.60 -35.07
C ALA A 782 -6.12 4.43 -35.56
N GLU A 783 -4.82 4.68 -35.72
CA GLU A 783 -3.80 3.72 -36.14
C GLU A 783 -3.06 3.09 -34.95
N PHE A 784 -3.05 3.75 -33.81
CA PHE A 784 -2.55 3.23 -32.54
C PHE A 784 -3.36 3.80 -31.37
N PHE A 785 -3.30 3.12 -30.22
CA PHE A 785 -3.79 3.62 -28.94
C PHE A 785 -2.62 3.82 -27.97
N SER A 786 -2.67 4.91 -27.20
CA SER A 786 -1.85 5.05 -25.99
C SER A 786 -2.77 5.25 -24.79
N PHE A 787 -2.72 4.38 -23.79
CA PHE A 787 -3.52 4.59 -22.58
C PHE A 787 -2.94 5.73 -21.75
N GLY A 788 -3.79 6.70 -21.38
CA GLY A 788 -3.48 7.74 -20.40
C GLY A 788 -4.00 7.31 -19.03
N THR A 789 -3.31 6.40 -18.35
CA THR A 789 -3.88 5.76 -17.14
C THR A 789 -4.05 6.70 -15.96
N ASN A 790 -3.33 7.82 -15.90
CA ASN A 790 -3.45 8.77 -14.80
C ASN A 790 -4.89 9.33 -14.79
N ASP A 791 -5.29 9.97 -15.89
CA ASP A 791 -6.65 10.47 -16.11
C ASP A 791 -7.71 9.36 -16.17
N LEU A 792 -7.39 8.18 -16.73
CA LEU A 792 -8.30 7.04 -16.71
C LEU A 792 -8.59 6.57 -15.28
N THR A 793 -7.59 6.52 -14.40
CA THR A 793 -7.78 6.22 -12.97
C THR A 793 -8.61 7.33 -12.31
N GLN A 794 -8.28 8.61 -12.55
CA GLN A 794 -9.05 9.74 -12.00
C GLN A 794 -10.54 9.65 -12.36
N MET A 795 -10.87 9.42 -13.63
CA MET A 795 -12.26 9.31 -14.09
C MET A 795 -12.95 8.00 -13.68
N THR A 796 -12.21 6.90 -13.50
CA THR A 796 -12.78 5.61 -13.08
C THR A 796 -13.08 5.57 -11.58
N PHE A 797 -12.22 6.14 -10.74
CA PHE A 797 -12.42 6.25 -9.30
C PHE A 797 -13.27 7.48 -8.90
N GLY A 798 -13.38 8.49 -9.77
CA GLY A 798 -13.92 9.80 -9.41
C GLY A 798 -12.99 10.61 -8.50
N TYR A 799 -11.67 10.40 -8.62
CA TYR A 799 -10.67 11.03 -7.75
C TYR A 799 -9.94 12.16 -8.49
N SER A 800 -9.93 13.35 -7.90
CA SER A 800 -9.00 14.42 -8.27
C SER A 800 -7.63 14.11 -7.66
N ARG A 801 -6.57 14.07 -8.48
CA ARG A 801 -5.20 13.76 -8.03
C ARG A 801 -4.71 14.77 -6.99
N ASP A 802 -5.07 16.05 -7.16
CA ASP A 802 -4.64 17.14 -6.29
C ASP A 802 -5.38 17.15 -4.93
N ASP A 803 -6.56 16.51 -4.86
CA ASP A 803 -7.36 16.41 -3.65
C ASP A 803 -7.20 15.08 -2.89
N VAL A 804 -6.78 14.01 -3.57
CA VAL A 804 -6.83 12.64 -3.05
C VAL A 804 -6.05 12.47 -1.74
N GLY A 805 -4.95 13.23 -1.58
CA GLY A 805 -4.10 13.21 -0.37
C GLY A 805 -4.85 13.55 0.93
N LYS A 806 -6.01 14.21 0.86
CA LYS A 806 -6.86 14.54 2.02
C LYS A 806 -7.50 13.30 2.67
N PHE A 807 -7.66 12.20 1.94
CA PHE A 807 -8.33 11.00 2.44
C PHE A 807 -7.63 9.67 2.09
N LEU A 808 -6.78 9.62 1.06
CA LEU A 808 -6.08 8.41 0.65
C LEU A 808 -5.26 7.75 1.77
N PRO A 809 -4.51 8.48 2.63
CA PRO A 809 -3.82 7.86 3.77
C PRO A 809 -4.78 7.16 4.74
N ILE A 810 -6.00 7.67 4.91
CA ILE A 810 -7.05 7.06 5.74
C ILE A 810 -7.57 5.77 5.09
N TYR A 811 -7.70 5.75 3.75
CA TYR A 811 -8.15 4.58 3.00
C TYR A 811 -7.13 3.45 3.04
N LEU A 812 -5.84 3.76 2.90
CA LEU A 812 -4.73 2.81 3.07
C LEU A 812 -4.66 2.29 4.51
N ALA A 813 -4.73 3.16 5.51
CA ALA A 813 -4.69 2.79 6.92
C ALA A 813 -5.88 1.91 7.36
N LYS A 814 -7.06 2.10 6.76
CA LYS A 814 -8.25 1.25 6.97
C LYS A 814 -8.29 0.00 6.10
N GLY A 815 -7.34 -0.18 5.17
CA GLY A 815 -7.33 -1.29 4.22
C GLY A 815 -8.46 -1.26 3.18
N ILE A 816 -9.12 -0.11 2.98
CA ILE A 816 -10.14 0.11 1.94
C ILE A 816 -9.48 -0.01 0.56
N LEU A 817 -8.29 0.58 0.43
CA LEU A 817 -7.39 0.38 -0.70
C LEU A 817 -6.11 -0.29 -0.18
N GLN A 818 -5.53 -1.20 -0.96
CA GLN A 818 -4.26 -1.86 -0.60
C GLN A 818 -3.01 -1.07 -1.05
N ARG A 819 -3.19 -0.17 -2.03
CA ARG A 819 -2.16 0.64 -2.70
C ARG A 819 -2.79 1.95 -3.17
N ASP A 820 -1.95 2.95 -3.43
CA ASP A 820 -2.35 4.12 -4.19
C ASP A 820 -2.66 3.70 -5.65
N PRO A 821 -3.89 3.93 -6.16
CA PRO A 821 -4.26 3.57 -7.53
C PRO A 821 -3.60 4.45 -8.62
N PHE A 822 -2.87 5.50 -8.24
CA PHE A 822 -2.05 6.33 -9.15
C PHE A 822 -0.58 5.88 -9.23
N GLU A 823 -0.11 5.12 -8.25
CA GLU A 823 1.20 4.46 -8.30
C GLU A 823 1.08 3.06 -8.92
N VAL A 824 0.13 2.26 -8.43
CA VAL A 824 -0.08 0.86 -8.83
C VAL A 824 -1.44 0.74 -9.51
N LEU A 825 -1.43 0.27 -10.76
CA LEU A 825 -2.65 0.15 -11.57
C LEU A 825 -3.70 -0.71 -10.85
N ASP A 826 -4.89 -0.17 -10.66
CA ASP A 826 -6.06 -0.97 -10.29
C ASP A 826 -6.42 -1.94 -11.41
N GLN A 827 -5.96 -3.19 -11.28
CA GLN A 827 -6.19 -4.24 -12.26
C GLN A 827 -7.67 -4.67 -12.37
N LYS A 828 -8.53 -4.32 -11.39
CA LYS A 828 -9.93 -4.79 -11.33
C LYS A 828 -10.91 -3.84 -12.01
N GLY A 829 -10.78 -2.53 -11.80
CA GLY A 829 -11.58 -1.50 -12.47
C GLY A 829 -10.85 -0.94 -13.69
N VAL A 830 -9.80 -0.16 -13.47
CA VAL A 830 -9.06 0.52 -14.55
C VAL A 830 -8.47 -0.50 -15.54
N GLY A 831 -7.90 -1.58 -15.04
CA GLY A 831 -7.39 -2.68 -15.86
C GLY A 831 -8.47 -3.37 -16.70
N GLN A 832 -9.72 -3.46 -16.21
CA GLN A 832 -10.82 -4.01 -17.02
C GLN A 832 -11.11 -3.10 -18.22
N LEU A 833 -11.08 -1.77 -18.05
CA LEU A 833 -11.22 -0.83 -19.16
C LEU A 833 -10.06 -0.97 -20.18
N VAL A 834 -8.83 -1.13 -19.70
CA VAL A 834 -7.65 -1.37 -20.56
C VAL A 834 -7.81 -2.65 -21.39
N LYS A 835 -8.26 -3.75 -20.78
CA LYS A 835 -8.51 -5.02 -21.49
C LYS A 835 -9.62 -4.87 -22.53
N VAL A 836 -10.79 -4.36 -22.13
CA VAL A 836 -11.95 -4.13 -23.02
C VAL A 836 -11.58 -3.26 -24.22
N ALA A 837 -10.84 -2.17 -23.99
CA ALA A 837 -10.39 -1.27 -25.05
C ALA A 837 -9.42 -1.96 -26.03
N THR A 838 -8.46 -2.72 -25.51
CA THR A 838 -7.46 -3.46 -26.31
C THR A 838 -8.12 -4.54 -27.17
N GLU A 839 -9.02 -5.33 -26.58
CA GLU A 839 -9.78 -6.38 -27.26
C GLU A 839 -10.69 -5.81 -28.36
N LYS A 840 -11.48 -4.78 -28.05
CA LYS A 840 -12.36 -4.10 -29.00
C LYS A 840 -11.59 -3.43 -30.14
N GLY A 841 -10.54 -2.67 -29.82
CA GLY A 841 -9.73 -1.98 -30.83
C GLY A 841 -9.08 -2.94 -31.82
N ARG A 842 -8.42 -3.99 -31.32
CA ARG A 842 -7.83 -5.06 -32.17
C ARG A 842 -8.87 -5.93 -32.86
N GLY A 843 -10.09 -6.02 -32.32
CA GLY A 843 -11.24 -6.65 -32.96
C GLY A 843 -11.75 -5.89 -34.18
N ALA A 844 -11.72 -4.55 -34.14
CA ALA A 844 -12.15 -3.68 -35.23
C ALA A 844 -11.17 -3.59 -36.42
N ARG A 845 -9.88 -3.88 -36.21
CA ARG A 845 -8.84 -3.91 -37.27
C ARG A 845 -8.15 -5.28 -37.47
N PRO A 846 -8.85 -6.38 -37.82
CA PRO A 846 -8.24 -7.72 -37.95
C PRO A 846 -7.12 -7.81 -39.00
N SER A 847 -7.28 -7.13 -40.14
CA SER A 847 -6.32 -7.15 -41.26
C SER A 847 -5.05 -6.32 -41.02
N LEU A 848 -5.06 -5.48 -39.98
CA LEU A 848 -3.94 -4.61 -39.57
C LEU A 848 -3.45 -4.96 -38.15
N LYS A 849 -3.76 -6.16 -37.64
CA LYS A 849 -3.36 -6.58 -36.28
C LYS A 849 -1.84 -6.55 -36.02
N ALA A 850 -1.01 -6.64 -37.07
CA ALA A 850 0.44 -6.53 -36.96
C ALA A 850 0.97 -5.08 -37.01
N SER A 851 0.10 -4.09 -37.21
CA SER A 851 0.45 -2.66 -37.33
C SER A 851 -0.43 -1.72 -36.49
N PHE A 852 -1.42 -2.24 -35.75
CA PHE A 852 -2.22 -1.49 -34.80
C PHE A 852 -1.61 -1.62 -33.41
N PHE A 853 -0.78 -0.64 -33.05
CA PHE A 853 -0.04 -0.64 -31.78
C PHE A 853 -0.93 -0.18 -30.63
N VAL A 854 -0.82 -0.83 -29.49
CA VAL A 854 -1.50 -0.47 -28.23
C VAL A 854 -0.43 -0.34 -27.15
N GLY A 855 -0.21 0.88 -26.67
CA GLY A 855 0.74 1.17 -25.61
C GLY A 855 0.13 1.89 -24.42
N ILE A 856 0.97 2.23 -23.46
CA ILE A 856 0.63 2.91 -22.21
C ILE A 856 1.65 4.02 -21.96
N CYS A 857 1.20 5.22 -21.66
CA CYS A 857 2.02 6.30 -21.14
C CYS A 857 1.51 6.79 -19.78
N GLY A 858 2.40 6.89 -18.80
CA GLY A 858 2.08 7.34 -17.45
C GLY A 858 3.02 6.72 -16.42
N GLU A 859 2.75 6.97 -15.15
CA GLU A 859 3.58 6.48 -14.03
C GLU A 859 3.50 4.95 -13.89
N HIS A 860 2.30 4.38 -14.14
CA HIS A 860 2.09 2.93 -14.24
C HIS A 860 2.96 2.25 -15.32
N GLY A 861 3.43 2.97 -16.34
CA GLY A 861 4.35 2.44 -17.35
C GLY A 861 5.76 2.16 -16.79
N GLY A 862 6.07 2.68 -15.61
CA GLY A 862 7.29 2.43 -14.83
C GLY A 862 7.07 1.56 -13.58
N GLU A 863 5.83 1.21 -13.23
CA GLU A 863 5.54 0.41 -12.04
C GLU A 863 5.55 -1.10 -12.37
N PRO A 864 6.41 -1.90 -11.70
CA PRO A 864 6.57 -3.32 -11.95
C PRO A 864 5.28 -4.15 -12.13
N SER A 865 4.35 -4.13 -11.17
CA SER A 865 3.16 -4.98 -11.19
C SER A 865 2.12 -4.56 -12.25
N SER A 866 2.11 -3.28 -12.60
CA SER A 866 1.33 -2.70 -13.69
C SER A 866 1.86 -3.17 -15.05
N ILE A 867 3.18 -3.26 -15.20
CA ILE A 867 3.83 -3.80 -16.40
C ILE A 867 3.54 -5.29 -16.61
N ALA A 868 3.35 -6.07 -15.53
CA ALA A 868 2.77 -7.43 -15.62
C ALA A 868 1.45 -7.40 -16.37
N PHE A 869 0.56 -6.56 -15.87
CA PHE A 869 -0.81 -6.48 -16.32
C PHE A 869 -0.86 -6.04 -17.77
N PHE A 870 -0.02 -5.09 -18.19
CA PHE A 870 0.07 -4.66 -19.58
C PHE A 870 0.62 -5.74 -20.51
N ALA A 871 1.60 -6.55 -20.06
CA ALA A 871 2.09 -7.70 -20.82
C ALA A 871 1.00 -8.78 -20.96
N GLU A 872 0.27 -9.09 -19.88
CA GLU A 872 -0.81 -10.07 -19.86
C GLU A 872 -2.06 -9.60 -20.63
N ALA A 873 -2.36 -8.30 -20.62
CA ALA A 873 -3.38 -7.67 -21.48
C ALA A 873 -2.93 -7.57 -22.95
N GLY A 874 -1.68 -7.93 -23.25
CA GLY A 874 -1.14 -8.04 -24.59
C GLY A 874 -0.84 -6.70 -25.27
N LEU A 875 -0.51 -5.65 -24.53
CA LEU A 875 -0.01 -4.39 -25.11
C LEU A 875 1.28 -4.65 -25.92
N ASP A 876 1.68 -3.68 -26.74
CA ASP A 876 2.88 -3.74 -27.59
C ASP A 876 4.09 -3.02 -26.95
N TYR A 877 3.83 -1.98 -26.15
CA TYR A 877 4.88 -1.20 -25.47
C TYR A 877 4.40 -0.58 -24.16
N VAL A 878 5.35 -0.18 -23.31
CA VAL A 878 5.12 0.77 -22.20
C VAL A 878 6.01 1.99 -22.37
N SER A 879 5.56 3.14 -21.87
CA SER A 879 6.25 4.42 -21.94
C SER A 879 6.31 5.08 -20.56
N CYS A 880 7.54 5.32 -20.09
CA CYS A 880 7.85 5.76 -18.72
C CYS A 880 8.95 6.83 -18.70
N SER A 881 9.26 7.42 -17.55
CA SER A 881 10.28 8.49 -17.49
C SER A 881 11.69 7.99 -17.88
N PRO A 882 12.60 8.87 -18.37
CA PRO A 882 13.90 8.47 -18.92
C PRO A 882 14.85 7.74 -17.97
N PHE A 883 14.58 7.77 -16.66
CA PHE A 883 15.48 7.36 -15.59
C PHE A 883 15.17 5.92 -15.10
N SER A 884 15.13 5.69 -13.77
CA SER A 884 15.11 4.34 -13.19
C SER A 884 13.91 3.48 -13.58
N GLN A 885 12.77 4.12 -13.81
CA GLN A 885 11.59 3.47 -14.35
C GLN A 885 11.89 2.72 -15.65
N LEU A 886 12.69 3.27 -16.57
CA LEU A 886 12.96 2.64 -17.87
C LEU A 886 13.73 1.32 -17.76
N MET A 887 14.73 1.26 -16.87
CA MET A 887 15.49 0.01 -16.64
C MET A 887 14.73 -0.97 -15.76
N ASN A 888 13.95 -0.51 -14.79
CA ASN A 888 13.02 -1.34 -14.02
C ASN A 888 11.99 -2.01 -14.93
N SER A 889 11.41 -1.27 -15.88
CA SER A 889 10.46 -1.79 -16.86
C SER A 889 11.07 -2.93 -17.68
N LYS A 890 12.28 -2.73 -18.25
CA LYS A 890 13.01 -3.77 -18.97
C LYS A 890 13.22 -5.03 -18.14
N LEU A 891 13.72 -4.89 -16.92
CA LEU A 891 13.98 -6.02 -16.02
C LEU A 891 12.70 -6.81 -15.72
N TRP A 892 11.61 -6.10 -15.44
CA TRP A 892 10.42 -6.73 -14.91
C TRP A 892 9.59 -7.46 -15.97
N MET A 893 9.52 -6.93 -17.21
CA MET A 893 8.92 -7.61 -18.36
C MET A 893 9.43 -9.04 -18.55
N VAL A 894 10.73 -9.26 -18.31
CA VAL A 894 11.37 -10.58 -18.46
C VAL A 894 10.94 -11.54 -17.37
N LYS A 895 10.72 -11.04 -16.14
CA LYS A 895 10.24 -11.86 -15.03
C LYS A 895 8.83 -12.37 -15.32
N THR A 896 7.97 -11.55 -15.91
CA THR A 896 6.62 -11.94 -16.37
C THR A 896 6.68 -12.92 -17.54
N ALA A 897 7.44 -12.60 -18.58
CA ALA A 897 7.59 -13.48 -19.76
C ALA A 897 8.15 -14.85 -19.36
N SER A 898 9.10 -14.90 -18.43
CA SER A 898 9.67 -16.15 -17.88
C SER A 898 8.71 -16.92 -16.95
N GLY A 899 7.59 -16.33 -16.55
CA GLY A 899 6.49 -16.99 -15.86
C GLY A 899 5.47 -17.57 -16.84
N LEU A 900 5.17 -16.85 -17.93
CA LEU A 900 4.22 -17.24 -18.98
C LEU A 900 4.79 -18.28 -19.96
N LEU A 901 6.06 -18.15 -20.38
CA LEU A 901 6.71 -19.08 -21.32
C LEU A 901 6.93 -20.48 -20.74
N GLY A 902 6.84 -20.66 -19.43
CA GLY A 902 6.85 -21.98 -18.78
C GLY A 902 5.70 -22.90 -19.19
N LEU A 903 4.71 -22.39 -19.93
CA LEU A 903 3.56 -23.13 -20.44
C LEU A 903 3.63 -23.46 -21.95
N PHE A 904 4.61 -22.95 -22.70
CA PHE A 904 4.57 -22.97 -24.18
C PHE A 904 5.84 -23.45 -24.91
N ASP A 905 6.86 -23.96 -24.20
CA ASP A 905 8.03 -24.60 -24.83
C ASP A 905 7.86 -26.14 -24.90
N VAL A 906 7.17 -26.64 -25.93
CA VAL A 906 7.23 -28.05 -26.37
C VAL A 906 7.75 -28.14 -27.81
N ASN A 907 9.06 -27.98 -27.93
CA ASN A 907 9.99 -28.27 -29.04
C ASN A 907 9.42 -28.48 -30.48
N PRO A 908 9.71 -27.57 -31.44
CA PRO A 908 9.26 -27.68 -32.83
C PRO A 908 10.17 -28.58 -33.71
N PHE A 909 10.25 -29.89 -33.42
CA PHE A 909 10.97 -30.86 -34.28
C PHE A 909 10.26 -32.22 -34.40
N ALA A 910 9.22 -32.29 -35.25
CA ALA A 910 8.66 -33.55 -35.73
C ALA A 910 7.99 -33.39 -37.13
N ALA A 911 8.80 -33.26 -38.17
CA ALA A 911 8.29 -33.34 -39.54
C ALA A 911 8.09 -34.81 -39.96
N GLY A 912 6.85 -35.23 -40.26
CA GLY A 912 6.65 -36.53 -40.91
C GLY A 912 5.27 -37.21 -40.81
N GLY A 913 4.34 -36.81 -41.70
CA GLY A 913 3.63 -37.83 -42.49
C GLY A 913 2.17 -38.20 -42.16
N ARG A 914 1.41 -38.27 -43.27
CA ARG A 914 0.21 -39.08 -43.55
C ARG A 914 -1.18 -38.55 -43.16
N THR A 915 -1.83 -38.07 -44.22
CA THR A 915 -3.27 -37.94 -44.45
C THR A 915 -4.14 -39.12 -43.99
N GLY A 916 -5.30 -38.81 -43.41
CA GLY A 916 -6.43 -39.74 -43.25
C GLY A 916 -7.75 -39.00 -43.12
N HIS A 917 -8.70 -39.22 -44.05
CA HIS A 917 -10.04 -38.63 -43.98
C HIS A 917 -10.95 -39.36 -42.99
N TYR A 918 -11.82 -38.64 -42.28
CA TYR A 918 -13.15 -39.16 -41.96
C TYR A 918 -14.21 -38.04 -41.91
N ARG A 919 -15.45 -38.35 -42.33
CA ARG A 919 -16.55 -37.40 -42.49
C ARG A 919 -17.31 -37.16 -41.16
N PRO A 920 -17.91 -35.97 -40.96
CA PRO A 920 -18.81 -35.73 -39.84
C PRO A 920 -20.14 -36.49 -40.00
N ARG A 921 -20.66 -37.05 -38.91
CA ARG A 921 -22.08 -37.37 -38.74
C ARG A 921 -22.65 -36.45 -37.67
N GLY A 922 -23.84 -35.90 -37.93
CA GLY A 922 -24.46 -34.93 -37.04
C GLY A 922 -24.87 -35.51 -35.68
N ARG A 923 -25.05 -34.62 -34.71
CA ARG A 923 -25.77 -34.88 -33.46
C ARG A 923 -26.86 -33.84 -33.28
N GLU A 924 -27.93 -34.27 -32.63
CA GLU A 924 -29.16 -33.51 -32.45
C GLU A 924 -28.99 -32.35 -31.45
N ILE A 925 -29.84 -31.34 -31.62
CA ILE A 925 -29.99 -30.24 -30.67
C ILE A 925 -30.73 -30.79 -29.45
N VAL A 926 -30.01 -30.96 -28.33
CA VAL A 926 -30.60 -31.22 -27.02
C VAL A 926 -30.50 -29.93 -26.21
N ALA A 927 -31.63 -29.45 -25.68
CA ALA A 927 -31.69 -28.22 -24.91
C ALA A 927 -30.82 -28.32 -23.65
N GLU A 928 -29.95 -27.33 -23.43
CA GLU A 928 -29.15 -27.24 -22.22
C GLU A 928 -30.06 -26.97 -21.02
N ARG A 929 -29.93 -27.82 -20.00
CA ARG A 929 -30.53 -27.59 -18.69
C ARG A 929 -29.70 -26.51 -17.97
N HIS A 930 -30.36 -25.53 -17.37
CA HIS A 930 -29.73 -24.63 -16.41
C HIS A 930 -29.01 -25.44 -15.30
N ASP A 931 -27.68 -25.45 -15.33
CA ASP A 931 -26.90 -26.14 -14.32
C ASP A 931 -26.87 -25.31 -13.02
N SER A 932 -27.38 -25.89 -11.94
CA SER A 932 -27.68 -25.20 -10.68
C SER A 932 -26.47 -25.12 -9.74
N ARG A 933 -25.26 -25.33 -10.28
CA ARG A 933 -24.02 -25.59 -9.52
C ARG A 933 -23.10 -24.38 -9.35
N ARG A 934 -23.33 -23.28 -10.08
CA ARG A 934 -22.43 -22.10 -10.05
C ARG A 934 -22.29 -21.45 -8.67
N TRP A 935 -23.33 -21.53 -7.84
CA TRP A 935 -23.34 -20.96 -6.48
C TRP A 935 -22.51 -21.77 -5.46
N GLU A 936 -22.33 -23.07 -5.66
CA GLU A 936 -21.68 -23.94 -4.66
C GLU A 936 -20.13 -23.84 -4.72
N ALA A 937 -19.59 -23.13 -5.71
CA ALA A 937 -18.17 -22.88 -5.89
C ALA A 937 -17.71 -21.52 -5.32
N GLY A 938 -17.42 -21.48 -4.02
CA GLY A 938 -16.27 -20.68 -3.53
C GLY A 938 -16.50 -19.27 -2.96
N LEU A 939 -17.73 -18.74 -2.83
CA LEU A 939 -17.96 -17.50 -2.05
C LEU A 939 -18.61 -17.80 -0.68
N LYS A 940 -17.87 -17.60 0.41
CA LYS A 940 -18.48 -17.55 1.76
C LYS A 940 -19.42 -16.33 1.83
N VAL A 941 -20.69 -16.55 2.16
CA VAL A 941 -21.62 -15.46 2.49
C VAL A 941 -21.63 -15.22 3.99
N GLU A 942 -20.99 -14.13 4.37
CA GLU A 942 -21.17 -13.52 5.68
C GLU A 942 -22.41 -12.62 5.63
N LEU A 943 -23.58 -13.23 5.92
CA LEU A 943 -24.79 -12.50 6.27
C LEU A 943 -24.68 -12.06 7.74
N PRO A 944 -25.15 -10.83 8.09
CA PRO A 944 -25.13 -10.33 9.47
C PRO A 944 -26.01 -11.17 10.40
N GLU A 945 -25.57 -11.36 11.65
CA GLU A 945 -26.33 -12.13 12.65
C GLU A 945 -27.50 -11.34 13.25
N PHE A 946 -28.57 -12.05 13.61
CA PHE A 946 -29.72 -11.45 14.31
C PHE A 946 -30.03 -12.17 15.62
N HIS A 947 -29.99 -11.40 16.70
CA HIS A 947 -30.16 -11.90 18.07
C HIS A 947 -31.59 -11.72 18.61
N GLY A 948 -32.45 -10.95 17.92
CA GLY A 948 -33.85 -10.73 18.30
C GLY A 948 -34.10 -9.65 19.37
N GLY A 949 -33.11 -8.79 19.62
CA GLY A 949 -33.17 -7.70 20.63
C GLY A 949 -32.98 -6.29 20.07
N LEU A 950 -32.93 -6.13 18.74
CA LEU A 950 -32.77 -4.83 18.07
C LEU A 950 -34.00 -3.93 18.26
N THR A 951 -33.79 -2.61 18.16
CA THR A 951 -34.89 -1.66 17.98
C THR A 951 -35.61 -1.92 16.65
N PRO A 952 -36.87 -1.47 16.49
CA PRO A 952 -37.62 -1.62 15.24
C PRO A 952 -36.91 -1.05 13.99
N GLU A 953 -36.08 -0.02 14.17
CA GLU A 953 -35.34 0.66 13.11
C GLU A 953 -34.13 -0.18 12.68
N GLU A 954 -33.28 -0.58 13.63
CA GLU A 954 -32.13 -1.49 13.40
C GLU A 954 -32.56 -2.85 12.83
N PHE A 955 -33.74 -3.37 13.19
CA PHE A 955 -34.28 -4.60 12.63
C PHE A 955 -34.68 -4.47 11.15
N LEU A 956 -35.21 -3.31 10.73
CA LEU A 956 -35.51 -3.05 9.31
C LEU A 956 -34.21 -2.88 8.52
N ASP A 957 -33.23 -2.16 9.07
CA ASP A 957 -31.93 -1.97 8.45
C ASP A 957 -31.18 -3.31 8.30
N TRP A 958 -31.31 -4.24 9.27
CA TRP A 958 -30.80 -5.61 9.15
C TRP A 958 -31.49 -6.45 8.07
N ILE A 959 -32.81 -6.29 7.88
CA ILE A 959 -33.51 -6.94 6.76
C ILE A 959 -32.92 -6.43 5.45
N ALA A 960 -32.85 -5.11 5.25
CA ALA A 960 -32.35 -4.50 4.01
C ALA A 960 -30.93 -4.97 3.66
N ALA A 961 -30.02 -4.99 4.64
CA ALA A 961 -28.65 -5.48 4.44
C ALA A 961 -28.59 -6.97 4.03
N ILE A 962 -29.53 -7.80 4.49
CA ILE A 962 -29.64 -9.20 4.05
C ILE A 962 -30.18 -9.32 2.62
N GLU A 963 -31.16 -8.50 2.24
CA GLU A 963 -31.71 -8.53 0.87
C GLU A 963 -30.65 -8.10 -0.15
N GLU A 964 -29.99 -6.97 0.11
CA GLU A 964 -28.87 -6.47 -0.69
C GLU A 964 -27.75 -7.52 -0.82
N THR A 965 -27.38 -8.18 0.29
CA THR A 965 -26.35 -9.24 0.24
C THR A 965 -26.79 -10.50 -0.50
N MET A 966 -28.09 -10.83 -0.50
CA MET A 966 -28.61 -11.99 -1.24
C MET A 966 -28.80 -11.69 -2.73
N ASP A 967 -29.16 -10.47 -3.09
CA ASP A 967 -29.36 -10.05 -4.48
C ASP A 967 -28.02 -9.77 -5.17
N PHE A 968 -27.08 -9.07 -4.51
CA PHE A 968 -25.70 -8.89 -4.99
C PHE A 968 -24.97 -10.22 -5.27
N LYS A 969 -25.39 -11.29 -4.58
CA LYS A 969 -24.80 -12.63 -4.71
C LYS A 969 -25.69 -13.62 -5.48
N GLU A 970 -26.75 -13.15 -6.13
CA GLU A 970 -27.66 -13.97 -6.94
C GLU A 970 -28.19 -15.24 -6.22
N VAL A 971 -28.42 -15.15 -4.90
CA VAL A 971 -28.76 -16.33 -4.07
C VAL A 971 -30.11 -16.91 -4.51
N PRO A 972 -30.18 -18.19 -4.93
CA PRO A 972 -31.42 -18.82 -5.36
C PRO A 972 -32.49 -18.83 -4.25
N GLU A 973 -33.75 -18.53 -4.60
CA GLU A 973 -34.86 -18.36 -3.65
C GLU A 973 -35.01 -19.54 -2.67
N ASN A 974 -34.84 -20.78 -3.16
CA ASN A 974 -34.92 -22.00 -2.35
C ASN A 974 -33.77 -22.16 -1.33
N ARG A 975 -32.69 -21.36 -1.43
CA ARG A 975 -31.56 -21.33 -0.49
C ARG A 975 -31.62 -20.14 0.48
N ARG A 976 -32.37 -19.06 0.18
CA ARG A 976 -32.45 -17.83 1.00
C ARG A 976 -32.89 -18.12 2.45
N VAL A 977 -34.04 -18.78 2.63
CA VAL A 977 -34.57 -19.09 3.98
C VAL A 977 -33.63 -19.99 4.81
N PRO A 978 -33.10 -21.12 4.29
CA PRO A 978 -32.07 -21.89 4.99
C PRO A 978 -30.85 -21.08 5.40
N LEU A 979 -30.34 -20.21 4.50
CA LEU A 979 -29.12 -19.44 4.73
C LEU A 979 -29.32 -18.42 5.87
N VAL A 980 -30.39 -17.61 5.82
CA VAL A 980 -30.71 -16.64 6.88
C VAL A 980 -30.96 -17.34 8.22
N ALA A 981 -31.64 -18.50 8.21
CA ALA A 981 -31.88 -19.27 9.43
C ALA A 981 -30.59 -19.73 10.15
N THR A 982 -29.46 -19.87 9.46
CA THR A 982 -28.16 -20.20 10.11
C THR A 982 -27.58 -19.04 10.93
N ARG A 983 -28.04 -17.80 10.70
CA ARG A 983 -27.55 -16.57 11.33
C ARG A 983 -28.41 -16.06 12.47
N PHE A 984 -29.49 -16.78 12.80
CA PHE A 984 -30.24 -16.50 14.01
C PHE A 984 -29.47 -16.93 15.27
N ARG A 985 -29.52 -16.05 16.27
CA ARG A 985 -28.96 -16.20 17.61
C ARG A 985 -30.00 -15.82 18.65
N GLY A 986 -29.73 -16.09 19.92
CA GLY A 986 -30.57 -15.66 21.05
C GLY A 986 -32.08 -15.86 20.84
N ARG A 987 -32.85 -14.78 21.01
CA ARG A 987 -34.31 -14.77 20.93
C ARG A 987 -34.83 -15.09 19.51
N ALA A 988 -34.11 -14.69 18.46
CA ALA A 988 -34.48 -14.99 17.08
C ALA A 988 -34.39 -16.50 16.77
N SER A 989 -33.37 -17.17 17.31
CA SER A 989 -33.22 -18.63 17.16
C SER A 989 -34.35 -19.38 17.88
N ALA A 990 -34.67 -19.00 19.13
CA ALA A 990 -35.78 -19.57 19.88
C ALA A 990 -37.13 -19.40 19.16
N TRP A 991 -37.40 -18.19 18.66
CA TRP A 991 -38.58 -17.90 17.84
C TRP A 991 -38.67 -18.79 16.58
N TRP A 992 -37.56 -18.95 15.85
CA TRP A 992 -37.55 -19.75 14.63
C TRP A 992 -37.79 -21.24 14.89
N GLN A 993 -37.27 -21.77 16.01
CA GLN A 993 -37.59 -23.14 16.44
C GLN A 993 -39.08 -23.30 16.79
N GLN A 994 -39.67 -22.33 17.50
CA GLN A 994 -41.10 -22.31 17.81
C GLN A 994 -41.97 -22.27 16.54
N VAL A 995 -41.63 -21.43 15.56
CA VAL A 995 -42.36 -21.35 14.27
C VAL A 995 -42.33 -22.70 13.53
N LYS A 996 -41.19 -23.38 13.48
CA LYS A 996 -41.08 -24.72 12.86
C LYS A 996 -41.95 -25.75 13.59
N LEU A 997 -41.91 -25.77 14.92
CA LEU A 997 -42.69 -26.69 15.75
C LEU A 997 -44.20 -26.47 15.60
N THR A 998 -44.68 -25.23 15.70
CA THR A 998 -46.11 -24.91 15.56
C THR A 998 -46.64 -25.26 14.17
N ARG A 999 -45.89 -24.96 13.09
CA ARG A 999 -46.31 -25.35 11.73
C ARG A 999 -46.36 -26.85 11.53
N SER A 1000 -45.39 -27.58 12.07
CA SER A 1000 -45.38 -29.06 12.02
C SER A 1000 -46.55 -29.69 12.78
N ARG A 1001 -46.99 -29.09 13.90
CA ARG A 1001 -48.18 -29.55 14.66
C ARG A 1001 -49.49 -29.27 13.93
N GLN A 1002 -49.58 -28.14 13.22
CA GLN A 1002 -50.74 -27.75 12.42
C GLN A 1002 -50.75 -28.37 11.00
N GLY A 1003 -49.86 -29.32 10.70
CA GLY A 1003 -49.76 -29.95 9.36
C GLY A 1003 -49.35 -29.01 8.22
N LYS A 1004 -48.89 -27.78 8.52
CA LYS A 1004 -48.63 -26.73 7.54
C LYS A 1004 -47.20 -26.83 6.99
N GLU A 1005 -47.05 -26.64 5.68
CA GLU A 1005 -45.76 -26.76 4.98
C GLU A 1005 -44.65 -25.86 5.56
N LYS A 1006 -43.39 -26.24 5.33
CA LYS A 1006 -42.22 -25.45 5.74
C LYS A 1006 -42.22 -24.09 5.03
N ILE A 1007 -41.71 -23.06 5.69
CA ILE A 1007 -41.46 -21.77 5.03
C ILE A 1007 -40.23 -21.93 4.14
N THR A 1008 -40.41 -21.79 2.83
CA THR A 1008 -39.37 -21.95 1.81
C THR A 1008 -39.05 -20.65 1.08
N SER A 1009 -40.03 -19.75 0.93
CA SER A 1009 -39.84 -18.42 0.33
C SER A 1009 -39.41 -17.38 1.37
N TRP A 1010 -38.50 -16.50 0.95
CA TRP A 1010 -37.98 -15.39 1.75
C TRP A 1010 -39.08 -14.41 2.16
N GLU A 1011 -39.98 -14.02 1.25
CA GLU A 1011 -41.11 -13.12 1.56
C GLU A 1011 -42.00 -13.65 2.70
N LYS A 1012 -42.29 -14.95 2.67
CA LYS A 1012 -43.10 -15.61 3.70
C LYS A 1012 -42.37 -15.66 5.06
N MET A 1013 -41.04 -15.66 5.05
CA MET A 1013 -40.19 -15.53 6.24
C MET A 1013 -40.14 -14.07 6.74
N LYS A 1014 -39.88 -13.10 5.86
CA LYS A 1014 -39.86 -11.66 6.11
C LYS A 1014 -41.16 -11.18 6.76
N LYS A 1015 -42.33 -11.57 6.22
CA LYS A 1015 -43.65 -11.25 6.79
C LYS A 1015 -43.81 -11.79 8.22
N LYS A 1016 -43.31 -13.00 8.50
CA LYS A 1016 -43.35 -13.60 9.86
C LYS A 1016 -42.34 -12.95 10.82
N LEU A 1017 -41.16 -12.57 10.34
CA LEU A 1017 -40.17 -11.80 11.11
C LEU A 1017 -40.73 -10.42 11.50
N ARG A 1018 -41.28 -9.65 10.55
CA ARG A 1018 -41.89 -8.35 10.81
C ARG A 1018 -42.99 -8.44 11.88
N VAL A 1019 -43.89 -9.43 11.82
CA VAL A 1019 -44.94 -9.65 12.84
C VAL A 1019 -44.37 -10.02 14.22
N ALA A 1020 -43.19 -10.65 14.31
CA ALA A 1020 -42.61 -11.11 15.56
C ALA A 1020 -41.72 -10.09 16.27
N PHE A 1021 -41.10 -9.17 15.51
CA PHE A 1021 -40.08 -8.24 16.02
C PHE A 1021 -40.44 -6.76 15.86
N LEU A 1022 -41.50 -6.40 15.12
CA LEU A 1022 -42.06 -5.05 15.11
C LEU A 1022 -43.31 -4.95 16.00
N PRO A 1023 -43.51 -3.82 16.72
CA PRO A 1023 -44.78 -3.54 17.40
C PRO A 1023 -45.98 -3.55 16.43
N HIS A 1024 -47.13 -4.06 16.86
CA HIS A 1024 -48.34 -4.17 16.02
C HIS A 1024 -48.83 -2.85 15.40
N ASN A 1025 -48.48 -1.70 15.99
CA ASN A 1025 -48.82 -0.36 15.50
C ASN A 1025 -47.66 0.31 14.74
N TYR A 1026 -46.50 -0.33 14.58
CA TYR A 1026 -45.28 0.35 14.12
C TYR A 1026 -45.39 0.91 12.70
N SER A 1027 -45.98 0.18 11.75
CA SER A 1027 -46.27 0.72 10.40
C SER A 1027 -47.22 1.92 10.44
N ARG A 1028 -48.18 1.94 11.37
CA ARG A 1028 -49.06 3.10 11.59
C ARG A 1028 -48.29 4.28 12.18
N THR A 1029 -47.32 4.03 13.07
CA THR A 1029 -46.43 5.06 13.62
C THR A 1029 -45.48 5.62 12.57
N LEU A 1030 -44.90 4.79 11.69
CA LEU A 1030 -44.07 5.22 10.57
C LEU A 1030 -44.88 6.03 9.55
N TYR A 1031 -46.12 5.63 9.25
CA TYR A 1031 -47.01 6.39 8.37
C TYR A 1031 -47.41 7.73 9.00
N GLN A 1032 -47.69 7.75 10.31
CA GLN A 1032 -47.93 8.99 11.06
C GLN A 1032 -46.68 9.89 11.12
N ARG A 1033 -45.47 9.34 11.26
CA ARG A 1033 -44.22 10.11 11.18
C ARG A 1033 -44.07 10.75 9.78
N LEU A 1034 -44.26 9.98 8.71
CA LEU A 1034 -44.21 10.47 7.34
C LEU A 1034 -45.26 11.55 7.06
N GLN A 1035 -46.52 11.35 7.46
CA GLN A 1035 -47.59 12.35 7.32
C GLN A 1035 -47.33 13.65 8.10
N ASN A 1036 -46.67 13.56 9.26
CA ASN A 1036 -46.35 14.70 10.13
C ASN A 1036 -44.93 15.25 9.91
N LEU A 1037 -44.15 14.71 8.96
CA LEU A 1037 -42.80 15.18 8.69
C LEU A 1037 -42.86 16.61 8.13
N ARG A 1038 -42.20 17.56 8.79
CA ARG A 1038 -42.11 18.95 8.38
C ARG A 1038 -40.66 19.41 8.48
N GLN A 1039 -40.20 20.20 7.50
CA GLN A 1039 -38.86 20.77 7.46
C GLN A 1039 -38.58 21.63 8.71
N ASN A 1040 -39.57 22.41 9.17
CA ASN A 1040 -39.45 23.27 10.35
C ASN A 1040 -38.17 24.13 10.28
N THR A 1041 -37.35 24.16 11.34
CA THR A 1041 -36.08 24.90 11.40
C THR A 1041 -34.89 24.21 10.72
N ARG A 1042 -35.05 22.95 10.26
CA ARG A 1042 -33.99 22.17 9.63
C ARG A 1042 -33.66 22.68 8.22
N SER A 1043 -32.50 22.26 7.69
CA SER A 1043 -32.17 22.44 6.28
C SER A 1043 -33.07 21.61 5.37
N VAL A 1044 -33.06 21.88 4.08
CA VAL A 1044 -33.67 21.02 3.07
C VAL A 1044 -33.04 19.62 3.12
N ASP A 1045 -31.70 19.50 3.14
CA ASP A 1045 -31.02 18.19 3.13
C ASP A 1045 -31.34 17.30 4.33
N ASP A 1046 -31.42 17.86 5.55
CA ASP A 1046 -31.81 17.12 6.75
C ASP A 1046 -33.25 16.57 6.61
N TYR A 1047 -34.16 17.41 6.09
CA TYR A 1047 -35.56 17.04 5.84
C TYR A 1047 -35.67 15.95 4.76
N THR A 1048 -34.93 16.08 3.67
CA THR A 1048 -34.90 15.10 2.56
C THR A 1048 -34.35 13.76 3.01
N THR A 1049 -33.31 13.76 3.83
CA THR A 1049 -32.72 12.54 4.39
C THR A 1049 -33.74 11.78 5.24
N GLU A 1050 -34.44 12.47 6.16
CA GLU A 1050 -35.49 11.85 6.97
C GLU A 1050 -36.70 11.42 6.13
N PHE A 1051 -37.05 12.16 5.06
CA PHE A 1051 -38.11 11.78 4.13
C PHE A 1051 -37.81 10.47 3.41
N TYR A 1052 -36.65 10.34 2.75
CA TYR A 1052 -36.28 9.10 2.05
C TYR A 1052 -36.19 7.91 3.00
N GLN A 1053 -35.62 8.09 4.20
CA GLN A 1053 -35.59 7.03 5.22
C GLN A 1053 -36.99 6.59 5.64
N LEU A 1054 -37.94 7.52 5.83
CA LEU A 1054 -39.31 7.19 6.17
C LEU A 1054 -40.07 6.54 5.00
N VAL A 1055 -39.87 6.97 3.75
CA VAL A 1055 -40.49 6.34 2.56
C VAL A 1055 -39.99 4.90 2.41
N ALA A 1056 -38.67 4.68 2.41
CA ALA A 1056 -38.07 3.35 2.30
C ALA A 1056 -38.52 2.39 3.43
N ARG A 1057 -38.70 2.90 4.66
CA ARG A 1057 -39.15 2.10 5.81
C ARG A 1057 -40.66 1.84 5.87
N ASN A 1058 -41.49 2.59 5.12
CA ASN A 1058 -42.95 2.40 5.11
C ASN A 1058 -43.44 1.39 4.04
N ASP A 1059 -42.61 1.01 3.06
CA ASP A 1059 -42.93 -0.01 2.05
C ASP A 1059 -44.21 0.35 1.23
N LEU A 1060 -44.35 1.63 0.87
CA LEU A 1060 -45.52 2.20 0.22
C LEU A 1060 -45.37 2.20 -1.31
N ALA A 1061 -46.31 1.56 -2.00
CA ALA A 1061 -46.48 1.69 -3.45
C ALA A 1061 -47.24 2.99 -3.78
N GLU A 1062 -46.55 4.13 -3.73
CA GLU A 1062 -47.05 5.43 -4.14
C GLU A 1062 -46.44 5.86 -5.48
N THR A 1063 -47.17 6.63 -6.29
CA THR A 1063 -46.64 7.19 -7.54
C THR A 1063 -45.68 8.35 -7.26
N ASP A 1064 -44.81 8.67 -8.22
CA ASP A 1064 -43.88 9.80 -8.07
C ASP A 1064 -44.62 11.11 -7.75
N ASP A 1065 -45.76 11.38 -8.39
CA ASP A 1065 -46.61 12.55 -8.07
C ASP A 1065 -47.08 12.58 -6.61
N GLN A 1066 -47.43 11.42 -6.05
CA GLN A 1066 -47.86 11.31 -4.64
C GLN A 1066 -46.69 11.56 -3.69
N LEU A 1067 -45.51 11.01 -4.01
CA LEU A 1067 -44.29 11.23 -3.24
C LEU A 1067 -43.82 12.70 -3.33
N ILE A 1068 -43.85 13.31 -4.51
CA ILE A 1068 -43.57 14.75 -4.72
C ILE A 1068 -44.56 15.59 -3.91
N SER A 1069 -45.86 15.31 -4.00
CA SER A 1069 -46.88 16.08 -3.28
C SER A 1069 -46.71 16.00 -1.75
N ARG A 1070 -46.36 14.81 -1.22
CA ARG A 1070 -46.01 14.64 0.21
C ARG A 1070 -44.72 15.37 0.60
N TYR A 1071 -43.69 15.30 -0.24
CA TYR A 1071 -42.41 15.95 -0.03
C TYR A 1071 -42.54 17.48 -0.04
N VAL A 1072 -43.19 18.06 -1.05
CA VAL A 1072 -43.49 19.49 -1.10
C VAL A 1072 -44.34 19.90 0.10
N GLY A 1073 -45.42 19.16 0.40
CA GLY A 1073 -46.30 19.43 1.54
C GLY A 1073 -45.62 19.45 2.90
N GLY A 1074 -44.42 18.86 3.04
CA GLY A 1074 -43.62 18.92 4.25
C GLY A 1074 -42.56 20.04 4.30
N LEU A 1075 -42.19 20.65 3.18
CA LEU A 1075 -41.27 21.79 3.12
C LEU A 1075 -41.87 23.07 3.75
N ARG A 1076 -41.04 24.08 4.03
CA ARG A 1076 -41.54 25.40 4.48
C ARG A 1076 -42.48 26.01 3.44
N GLN A 1077 -43.54 26.67 3.91
CA GLN A 1077 -44.59 27.27 3.08
C GLN A 1077 -44.05 28.23 1.98
N SER A 1078 -42.95 28.94 2.25
CA SER A 1078 -42.26 29.78 1.26
C SER A 1078 -41.70 28.99 0.07
N PHE A 1079 -41.22 27.77 0.31
CA PHE A 1079 -40.73 26.87 -0.73
C PHE A 1079 -41.87 26.12 -1.41
N GLN A 1080 -42.93 25.77 -0.67
CA GLN A 1080 -44.14 25.17 -1.27
C GLN A 1080 -44.72 26.04 -2.39
N TYR A 1081 -44.91 27.34 -2.15
CA TYR A 1081 -45.42 28.25 -3.18
C TYR A 1081 -44.51 28.39 -4.40
N ALA A 1082 -43.18 28.34 -4.21
CA ALA A 1082 -42.22 28.46 -5.29
C ALA A 1082 -42.04 27.15 -6.09
N LEU A 1083 -42.29 25.99 -5.48
CA LEU A 1083 -42.19 24.68 -6.12
C LEU A 1083 -43.50 24.29 -6.83
N ASN A 1084 -44.67 24.65 -6.29
CA ASN A 1084 -45.98 24.38 -6.88
C ASN A 1084 -46.27 25.12 -8.21
N VAL A 1085 -45.36 25.99 -8.67
CA VAL A 1085 -45.45 26.69 -9.97
C VAL A 1085 -44.45 26.15 -11.00
N LEU A 1086 -43.79 25.03 -10.71
CA LEU A 1086 -42.78 24.40 -11.57
C LEU A 1086 -43.20 22.97 -11.89
N ASP A 1087 -42.88 22.49 -13.10
CA ASP A 1087 -43.09 21.09 -13.48
C ASP A 1087 -42.04 20.21 -12.79
N LEU A 1088 -42.47 19.43 -11.80
CA LEU A 1088 -41.63 18.57 -10.96
C LEU A 1088 -41.80 17.11 -11.40
N TYR A 1089 -40.70 16.42 -11.68
CA TYR A 1089 -40.75 15.05 -12.23
C TYR A 1089 -40.32 13.96 -11.26
N SER A 1090 -39.67 14.31 -10.15
CA SER A 1090 -39.31 13.37 -9.08
C SER A 1090 -39.06 14.09 -7.75
N VAL A 1091 -39.02 13.35 -6.65
CA VAL A 1091 -38.59 13.88 -5.35
C VAL A 1091 -37.14 14.39 -5.41
N SER A 1092 -36.27 13.78 -6.21
CA SER A 1092 -34.86 14.20 -6.37
C SER A 1092 -34.73 15.55 -7.12
N ASP A 1093 -35.49 15.74 -8.19
CA ASP A 1093 -35.61 17.02 -8.89
C ASP A 1093 -36.20 18.11 -7.98
N THR A 1094 -37.24 17.76 -7.21
CA THR A 1094 -37.85 18.66 -6.21
C THR A 1094 -36.87 19.04 -5.10
N HIS A 1095 -36.03 18.10 -4.65
CA HIS A 1095 -34.97 18.32 -3.67
C HIS A 1095 -33.92 19.32 -4.16
N GLN A 1096 -33.38 19.12 -5.38
CA GLN A 1096 -32.40 20.05 -5.95
C GLN A 1096 -32.94 21.48 -6.07
N ARG A 1097 -34.20 21.64 -6.53
CA ARG A 1097 -34.85 22.95 -6.62
C ARG A 1097 -35.11 23.56 -5.23
N ALA A 1098 -35.47 22.75 -4.24
CA ALA A 1098 -35.63 23.20 -2.85
C ALA A 1098 -34.30 23.70 -2.24
N ILE A 1099 -33.16 23.02 -2.50
CA ILE A 1099 -31.82 23.49 -2.09
C ILE A 1099 -31.53 24.86 -2.71
N GLN A 1100 -31.80 25.06 -4.00
CA GLN A 1100 -31.55 26.34 -4.68
C GLN A 1100 -32.36 27.48 -4.03
N LEU A 1101 -33.63 27.23 -3.70
CA LEU A 1101 -34.47 28.19 -2.97
C LEU A 1101 -33.96 28.48 -1.55
N GLU A 1102 -33.44 27.48 -0.83
CA GLU A 1102 -32.84 27.68 0.50
C GLU A 1102 -31.52 28.46 0.45
N LYS A 1103 -30.67 28.21 -0.56
CA LYS A 1103 -29.45 28.98 -0.83
C LYS A 1103 -29.78 30.43 -1.21
N GLN A 1104 -30.82 30.67 -2.00
CA GLN A 1104 -31.29 32.03 -2.32
C GLN A 1104 -31.92 32.75 -1.11
N ALA A 1105 -32.65 32.03 -0.26
CA ALA A 1105 -33.27 32.59 0.95
C ALA A 1105 -32.25 32.99 2.03
N SER A 1106 -31.11 32.27 2.10
CA SER A 1106 -30.01 32.56 3.02
C SER A 1106 -29.11 33.72 2.58
N HIS A 1107 -29.24 34.20 1.34
CA HIS A 1107 -28.41 35.27 0.76
C HIS A 1107 -29.09 36.65 0.66
N LYS A 1108 -30.17 36.93 1.41
CA LYS A 1108 -30.78 38.27 1.43
C LYS A 1108 -30.25 39.15 2.58
N PRO A 1109 -29.57 40.28 2.30
CA PRO A 1109 -29.20 41.26 3.31
C PRO A 1109 -30.43 42.00 3.85
N VAL A 1110 -30.39 42.36 5.14
CA VAL A 1110 -31.34 43.35 5.70
C VAL A 1110 -30.83 44.74 5.37
N THR A 1111 -31.40 45.37 4.34
CA THR A 1111 -31.27 46.82 4.11
C THR A 1111 -32.60 47.46 3.74
N SER A 1112 -32.97 48.48 4.50
CA SER A 1112 -34.20 49.26 4.35
C SER A 1112 -34.17 50.16 3.10
N TRP A 1113 -35.22 50.09 2.27
CA TRP A 1113 -35.61 51.20 1.38
C TRP A 1113 -37.13 51.40 1.41
N GLY A 1114 -37.57 52.22 2.35
CA GLY A 1114 -38.94 52.75 2.42
C GLY A 1114 -39.00 54.13 1.76
N GLY A 1115 -38.93 54.20 0.44
CA GLY A 1115 -39.16 55.44 -0.31
C GLY A 1115 -40.65 55.66 -0.55
N THR A 1116 -41.32 56.39 0.33
CA THR A 1116 -42.74 56.75 0.12
C THR A 1116 -42.89 57.95 -0.81
N SER A 1117 -43.59 57.74 -1.93
CA SER A 1117 -44.21 58.85 -2.65
C SER A 1117 -45.32 59.45 -1.79
N ARG A 1118 -45.24 60.75 -1.47
CA ARG A 1118 -46.41 61.50 -1.00
C ARG A 1118 -46.32 62.96 -1.42
N THR A 1119 -47.40 63.42 -2.03
CA THR A 1119 -47.59 64.80 -2.49
C THR A 1119 -47.68 65.80 -1.33
N THR A 1120 -47.12 66.98 -1.55
CA THR A 1120 -47.44 68.24 -0.87
C THR A 1120 -48.95 68.53 -0.94
N THR A 1121 -49.60 69.30 -0.06
CA THR A 1121 -49.22 70.54 0.69
C THR A 1121 -50.34 70.82 1.74
N PRO A 1122 -50.32 71.88 2.59
CA PRO A 1122 -49.33 72.95 2.86
C PRO A 1122 -48.80 72.83 4.32
N THR A 1123 -48.33 73.83 5.10
CA THR A 1123 -48.20 75.32 5.06
C THR A 1123 -46.91 75.74 5.85
N PRO A 1124 -46.46 77.01 5.86
CA PRO A 1124 -45.04 77.34 6.10
C PRO A 1124 -44.71 78.14 7.38
N ALA A 1125 -43.43 78.13 7.80
CA ALA A 1125 -42.65 79.34 8.14
C ALA A 1125 -41.14 79.06 8.40
N LYS A 1126 -40.31 80.05 8.02
CA LYS A 1126 -38.82 80.21 8.17
C LYS A 1126 -38.43 80.77 9.58
N PRO A 1127 -37.14 81.05 9.91
CA PRO A 1127 -35.87 80.32 9.67
C PRO A 1127 -34.80 80.38 10.81
N ALA A 1128 -33.72 79.59 10.67
CA ALA A 1128 -32.28 79.84 10.95
C ALA A 1128 -31.74 80.58 12.23
N ALA A 1129 -30.72 79.96 12.86
CA ALA A 1129 -29.54 80.64 13.45
C ALA A 1129 -28.32 79.68 13.61
N LEU A 1130 -27.11 80.26 13.63
CA LEU A 1130 -25.75 79.68 13.85
C LEU A 1130 -25.09 80.41 15.07
N PRO A 1131 -23.81 80.21 15.47
CA PRO A 1131 -23.00 79.00 15.72
C PRO A 1131 -22.48 78.92 17.21
N PRO A 1132 -21.17 78.81 17.55
CA PRO A 1132 -20.47 77.68 18.20
C PRO A 1132 -20.00 78.04 19.67
N PRO A 1133 -18.87 77.59 20.28
CA PRO A 1133 -17.98 76.40 20.16
C PRO A 1133 -17.71 75.70 21.54
N ALA A 1134 -16.59 74.94 21.67
CA ALA A 1134 -15.76 74.64 22.86
C ALA A 1134 -15.62 73.16 23.32
N ALA A 1135 -14.51 72.84 24.01
CA ALA A 1135 -13.97 71.49 24.24
C ALA A 1135 -13.67 71.19 25.76
N PRO A 1136 -12.79 70.23 26.16
CA PRO A 1136 -13.10 69.11 27.08
C PRO A 1136 -12.53 69.32 28.53
N PRO A 1137 -12.45 68.35 29.51
CA PRO A 1137 -11.70 67.06 29.45
C PRO A 1137 -12.22 65.89 30.36
N ILE A 1138 -11.39 64.81 30.47
CA ILE A 1138 -11.21 63.79 31.57
C ILE A 1138 -11.33 62.30 31.12
N ASN A 1139 -10.75 61.36 31.90
CA ASN A 1139 -9.89 60.25 31.44
C ASN A 1139 -10.27 58.84 31.99
N ARG A 1140 -9.86 57.79 31.26
CA ARG A 1140 -9.59 56.36 31.66
C ARG A 1140 -10.69 55.45 32.27
N ALA A 1141 -10.95 54.31 31.61
CA ALA A 1141 -10.73 52.92 32.12
C ALA A 1141 -11.00 51.84 31.04
N THR A 1142 -10.54 50.60 31.24
CA THR A 1142 -10.49 49.48 30.28
C THR A 1142 -11.66 48.48 30.34
N GLY A 1143 -12.02 47.87 29.20
CA GLY A 1143 -12.83 46.64 29.07
C GLY A 1143 -13.47 46.54 27.66
N GLY A 1144 -13.63 45.38 27.00
CA GLY A 1144 -13.41 43.99 27.41
C GLY A 1144 -14.64 43.12 27.16
N SER A 1145 -14.91 42.69 25.91
CA SER A 1145 -16.03 41.79 25.55
C SER A 1145 -15.58 40.33 25.54
N GLY A 1146 -16.24 39.49 26.34
CA GLY A 1146 -15.73 38.16 26.71
C GLY A 1146 -16.19 36.97 25.86
N PHE A 1147 -15.33 35.96 25.77
CA PHE A 1147 -15.67 34.61 25.33
C PHE A 1147 -16.17 33.75 26.50
N ARG A 1148 -16.98 32.72 26.20
CA ARG A 1148 -17.64 31.84 27.17
C ARG A 1148 -16.88 30.52 27.33
N CYS A 1149 -16.67 30.07 28.56
CA CYS A 1149 -15.97 28.82 28.87
C CYS A 1149 -16.84 27.59 28.58
N PHE A 1150 -16.34 26.64 27.77
CA PHE A 1150 -17.10 25.46 27.33
C PHE A 1150 -17.38 24.43 28.43
N LYS A 1151 -16.66 24.46 29.56
CA LYS A 1151 -16.87 23.55 30.70
C LYS A 1151 -17.91 24.03 31.72
N CYS A 1152 -18.06 25.34 31.93
CA CYS A 1152 -18.94 25.90 32.97
C CYS A 1152 -19.90 26.99 32.49
N GLY A 1153 -19.81 27.47 31.25
CA GLY A 1153 -20.70 28.50 30.69
C GLY A 1153 -20.46 29.93 31.18
N GLU A 1154 -19.47 30.16 32.05
CA GLU A 1154 -19.10 31.49 32.55
C GLU A 1154 -18.21 32.25 31.54
N LEU A 1155 -18.27 33.59 31.57
CA LEU A 1155 -17.47 34.46 30.70
C LEU A 1155 -16.08 34.73 31.30
N GLY A 1156 -15.06 34.86 30.45
CA GLY A 1156 -13.77 35.47 30.82
C GLY A 1156 -12.59 34.52 31.10
N HIS A 1157 -12.71 33.22 30.85
CA HIS A 1157 -11.58 32.27 30.85
C HIS A 1157 -11.79 31.14 29.83
N ARG A 1158 -10.72 30.47 29.40
CA ARG A 1158 -10.81 29.31 28.48
C ARG A 1158 -10.97 28.00 29.24
N ALA A 1159 -11.45 26.94 28.58
CA ALA A 1159 -11.73 25.64 29.22
C ALA A 1159 -10.50 24.95 29.83
N VAL A 1160 -9.29 25.30 29.37
CA VAL A 1160 -8.00 24.87 29.92
C VAL A 1160 -7.59 25.57 31.23
N GLU A 1161 -8.22 26.71 31.55
CA GLU A 1161 -7.94 27.52 32.75
C GLU A 1161 -9.01 27.34 33.84
N CYS A 1162 -9.99 26.44 33.60
CA CYS A 1162 -11.19 26.32 34.41
C CYS A 1162 -10.94 25.58 35.74
N ARG A 1163 -10.70 26.34 36.82
CA ARG A 1163 -10.47 25.81 38.18
C ARG A 1163 -11.67 25.09 38.83
N LYS A 1164 -12.85 25.10 38.20
CA LYS A 1164 -14.02 24.30 38.63
C LYS A 1164 -14.00 22.85 38.07
N GLY A 1165 -12.95 22.47 37.33
CA GLY A 1165 -12.86 21.15 36.69
C GLY A 1165 -12.34 20.00 37.55
N GLU A 1166 -11.89 20.26 38.79
CA GLU A 1166 -11.26 19.25 39.66
C GLU A 1166 -11.89 19.22 41.06
N ARG A 1167 -12.89 18.32 41.21
CA ARG A 1167 -13.48 17.73 42.43
C ARG A 1167 -15.00 17.75 42.37
N GLU A 1168 -15.57 16.68 41.83
CA GLU A 1168 -16.54 15.84 42.56
C GLU A 1168 -16.78 14.55 41.78
N GLY A 1169 -16.75 13.42 42.49
CA GLY A 1169 -17.05 12.12 41.96
C GLY A 1169 -17.57 11.22 43.07
N LYS A 1170 -18.33 10.19 42.68
CA LYS A 1170 -18.91 9.12 43.52
C LYS A 1170 -19.81 9.52 44.70
N ALA A 1171 -21.00 8.90 44.66
CA ALA A 1171 -21.86 8.50 45.78
C ALA A 1171 -22.64 9.59 46.55
N LEU A 1172 -23.96 9.40 46.55
CA LEU A 1172 -24.82 9.61 47.72
C LEU A 1172 -25.70 8.36 47.88
N LEU A 1173 -25.85 7.91 49.12
CA LEU A 1173 -26.51 6.68 49.56
C LEU A 1173 -27.73 7.04 50.43
N LEU A 1174 -28.79 6.22 50.34
CA LEU A 1174 -29.83 5.97 51.38
C LEU A 1174 -30.64 7.24 51.81
N GLU A 1175 -31.81 7.18 52.44
CA GLU A 1175 -32.44 6.16 53.30
C GLU A 1175 -33.98 6.35 53.39
N TYR A 1176 -34.67 5.57 54.25
CA TYR A 1176 -36.12 5.38 54.54
C TYR A 1176 -36.75 4.11 53.91
N GLU A 1177 -36.79 2.96 54.61
CA GLU A 1177 -37.71 2.58 55.74
C GLU A 1177 -39.19 2.46 55.31
N GLU A 1178 -39.99 1.47 55.76
CA GLU A 1178 -39.78 0.15 56.37
C GLU A 1178 -41.13 -0.61 56.20
N GLY A 1179 -41.18 -1.94 55.97
CA GLY A 1179 -42.49 -2.62 55.99
C GLY A 1179 -42.67 -4.00 55.30
N LYS A 1180 -42.42 -5.06 56.08
CA LYS A 1180 -43.21 -6.32 56.17
C LYS A 1180 -43.25 -7.39 55.05
N GLU A 1181 -42.90 -8.60 55.53
CA GLU A 1181 -43.60 -9.89 55.38
C GLU A 1181 -43.54 -10.69 54.04
N ASN A 1182 -42.86 -11.83 54.14
CA ASN A 1182 -43.02 -13.08 53.37
C ASN A 1182 -44.35 -13.77 53.78
N PRO A 1183 -45.00 -14.71 53.03
CA PRO A 1183 -44.36 -15.99 52.67
C PRO A 1183 -44.85 -16.70 51.36
N ALA A 1184 -44.38 -17.94 51.18
CA ALA A 1184 -44.46 -18.81 49.99
C ALA A 1184 -45.78 -19.62 49.75
N GLY A 1185 -45.87 -20.21 48.54
CA GLY A 1185 -46.78 -21.32 48.15
C GLY A 1185 -47.20 -21.24 46.66
N MET A 1186 -46.72 -22.08 45.73
CA MET A 1186 -47.09 -23.48 45.38
C MET A 1186 -48.39 -23.64 44.52
N TYR A 1187 -48.37 -24.62 43.60
CA TYR A 1187 -49.46 -25.11 42.69
C TYR A 1187 -49.83 -24.22 41.47
N GLU A 1188 -50.23 -24.70 40.27
CA GLU A 1188 -50.04 -25.99 39.55
C GLU A 1188 -50.38 -25.85 38.03
N HIS A 1189 -50.41 -26.97 37.30
CA HIS A 1189 -50.55 -27.14 35.83
C HIS A 1189 -51.74 -26.49 35.06
N GLY A 1190 -51.43 -25.85 33.91
CA GLY A 1190 -52.11 -25.97 32.58
C GLY A 1190 -53.62 -25.61 32.41
N PRO A 1191 -54.21 -25.78 31.19
CA PRO A 1191 -53.63 -26.12 29.88
C PRO A 1191 -53.93 -25.07 28.75
N LEU A 1192 -53.49 -25.37 27.52
CA LEU A 1192 -53.74 -24.58 26.29
C LEU A 1192 -55.19 -24.67 25.77
N TYR A 1193 -55.59 -23.68 24.97
CA TYR A 1193 -56.47 -23.90 23.81
C TYR A 1193 -56.02 -23.06 22.60
N ASP A 1194 -55.86 -23.72 21.45
CA ASP A 1194 -55.71 -23.09 20.13
C ASP A 1194 -57.07 -22.65 19.58
N ALA A 1195 -57.08 -21.65 18.69
CA ALA A 1195 -58.17 -21.43 17.74
C ALA A 1195 -57.57 -21.00 16.38
N GLU A 1196 -57.81 -21.82 15.36
CA GLU A 1196 -57.34 -21.58 13.99
C GLU A 1196 -58.32 -20.70 13.21
N LEU A 1197 -57.80 -20.00 12.20
CA LEU A 1197 -58.53 -19.66 10.97
C LEU A 1197 -57.58 -19.85 9.78
N SER A 1198 -58.12 -20.37 8.68
CA SER A 1198 -57.40 -20.92 7.53
C SER A 1198 -57.31 -19.95 6.34
N ASP A 1199 -56.26 -20.10 5.52
CA ASP A 1199 -56.18 -19.52 4.18
C ASP A 1199 -56.97 -20.41 3.20
N GLU A 1200 -57.90 -19.87 2.40
CA GLU A 1200 -58.35 -20.49 1.14
C GLU A 1200 -59.08 -19.49 0.22
N ASN A 1201 -58.86 -19.62 -1.11
CA ASN A 1201 -59.37 -18.80 -2.22
C ASN A 1201 -58.80 -17.35 -2.27
N VAL A 1202 -58.28 -16.82 -3.39
CA VAL A 1202 -58.74 -16.90 -4.79
C VAL A 1202 -57.55 -16.85 -5.76
N GLU A 1203 -57.59 -17.69 -6.81
CA GLU A 1203 -56.91 -17.44 -8.09
C GLU A 1203 -57.95 -17.29 -9.21
N GLU A 1204 -57.58 -16.55 -10.25
CA GLU A 1204 -58.20 -16.43 -11.60
C GLU A 1204 -59.53 -15.66 -11.83
N ILE A 1205 -59.64 -15.23 -13.11
CA ILE A 1205 -60.76 -14.64 -13.86
C ILE A 1205 -61.04 -13.14 -13.64
N ALA A 1206 -60.53 -12.30 -14.56
CA ALA A 1206 -61.34 -11.60 -15.59
C ALA A 1206 -60.51 -10.58 -16.39
N GLY A 1207 -60.59 -10.62 -17.72
CA GLY A 1207 -60.11 -9.56 -18.61
C GLY A 1207 -61.26 -8.70 -19.17
N ASP A 1208 -60.87 -7.53 -19.71
CA ASP A 1208 -61.57 -6.71 -20.71
C ASP A 1208 -63.10 -6.48 -20.62
N ILE A 1209 -63.47 -5.36 -19.97
CA ILE A 1209 -64.41 -4.34 -20.53
C ILE A 1209 -63.87 -2.97 -20.05
N GLY A 1210 -63.71 -1.91 -20.85
CA GLY A 1210 -64.20 -1.66 -22.21
C GLY A 1210 -65.03 -0.37 -22.26
N THR A 1211 -64.35 0.79 -22.37
CA THR A 1211 -64.89 2.11 -22.81
C THR A 1211 -66.13 2.71 -22.12
N MET A 1212 -66.03 3.95 -21.59
CA MET A 1212 -66.48 5.16 -22.33
C MET A 1212 -66.34 6.50 -21.55
N LEU A 1213 -65.79 7.48 -22.27
CA LEU A 1213 -66.18 8.91 -22.34
C LEU A 1213 -65.98 9.90 -21.16
N VAL A 1214 -65.05 10.84 -21.43
CA VAL A 1214 -65.23 12.31 -21.41
C VAL A 1214 -65.39 13.05 -20.07
N GLY A 1215 -64.38 13.90 -19.80
CA GLY A 1215 -64.65 15.35 -19.69
C GLY A 1215 -64.07 16.08 -18.46
N TYR A 1216 -63.14 17.00 -18.73
CA TYR A 1216 -62.83 18.20 -17.93
C TYR A 1216 -62.58 18.05 -16.41
N ALA A 1217 -61.31 18.05 -16.01
CA ALA A 1217 -60.70 19.15 -15.23
C ALA A 1217 -59.17 19.01 -15.26
#